data_AF-A0A8S3U9J4-F1
#
_entry.id   AF-A0A8S3U9J4-F1
#
_cell.length_a   1.000
_cell.length_b   1.000
_cell.length_c   1.000
_cell.angle_alpha   90.00
_cell.angle_beta   90.00
_cell.angle_gamma   90.00
#
_symmetry.space_group_name_H-M   'P 1'
#
loop_
_entity.id
_entity.type
_entity.pdbx_description
1 polymer ?
#
loop_
_entity_poly.entity_id
_entity_poly.type
_entity_poly.pdbx_seq_one_letter_code
_entity_poly.pdbx_strand_id
1 'polypeptide(L)'
;MDAVYIAYISINEIYDEDDIYEEREKYESMIKLILKKADHDLLDLKEIMNKACRYDCLDVVTFLLENTDHEKLDIMKAVNIAYSSISDEDDDDGDIYEKREKKEQLFKLILEKADHDLLDMKEIMNKACCYGYLDVVTCLLENTDHEKLYIMGAVKEAYSQLCYDYSNEQSKTKESLVKLILEKVDHDLLDLKEIMNDAFLLVFKTLSRFCWKIPIMKNVVTFLLENTDHEKLDLMEAVKSAYDSSWYEGDIDELMVKKEHLIKLILEKVDHDLLDLKEIMVKACHYHYLDFVTFLLENTDHEKFNIMEAVNSAYNSIWYESDINELIVKNEHLIKRILEKVDHNLLDLKEIMNKACCYGYQDVVTFLLENTDHGKLDIMKAVNTAYSSISDEDCDEGDIYEAREKKEPLFKLILEKVDHDLLDLKEIMNKAWRYGHQDVVTFLLENVDHDKLDIMKVVNTAYSSISDEDCDEGDIYEAREKKEPLFKLILEKVDHDLLDLKEIMNKACCYGYQDVVTFLLENVDHDKLDIMNAINKACNPSINEDDWNIYIYRSIYEKLVKLVLHKVKTDLLDMEILMNVACRNCWLNIVRWLVENIDHAMFDVDNAINVFILHDSDETLDIFKLFLQNISLNSFNIGTVIEQASRLNHTDKVLWLLQNKDNSFLTLNM
;
A
#
# COMPACT_ATOMS: atom_id res chain seq x y z
N MET A 1 53.08 34.38 -52.62
CA MET A 1 52.48 33.11 -52.14
C MET A 1 53.53 32.10 -51.73
N ASP A 2 54.42 31.63 -52.61
CA ASP A 2 55.40 30.57 -52.27
C ASP A 2 56.30 30.90 -51.08
N ALA A 3 56.79 32.14 -50.93
CA ALA A 3 57.60 32.54 -49.78
C ALA A 3 56.82 32.53 -48.45
N VAL A 4 55.52 32.84 -48.48
CA VAL A 4 54.63 32.77 -47.32
C VAL A 4 54.30 31.31 -47.00
N TYR A 5 54.07 30.50 -48.04
CA TYR A 5 53.81 29.07 -47.91
C TYR A 5 55.02 28.31 -47.34
N ILE A 6 56.24 28.63 -47.80
CA ILE A 6 57.49 28.11 -47.26
C ILE A 6 57.65 28.52 -45.79
N ALA A 7 57.40 29.78 -45.44
CA ALA A 7 57.45 30.23 -44.05
C ALA A 7 56.48 29.43 -43.15
N TYR A 8 55.26 29.14 -43.62
CA TYR A 8 54.28 28.34 -42.87
C TYR A 8 54.64 26.86 -42.80
N ILE A 9 55.17 26.25 -43.87
CA ILE A 9 55.68 24.87 -43.81
C ILE A 9 56.80 24.78 -42.79
N SER A 10 57.71 25.76 -42.78
CA SER A 10 58.80 25.81 -41.81
C SER A 10 58.32 25.99 -40.37
N ILE A 11 57.18 26.65 -40.12
CA ILE A 11 56.54 26.68 -38.79
C ILE A 11 55.99 25.29 -38.42
N ASN A 12 55.45 24.54 -39.38
CA ASN A 12 54.76 23.27 -39.16
C ASN A 12 55.70 22.05 -39.07
N GLU A 13 56.96 22.17 -39.48
CA GLU A 13 57.97 21.09 -39.39
C GLU A 13 58.80 21.14 -38.09
N ILE A 14 58.61 22.17 -37.25
CA ILE A 14 59.28 22.29 -35.96
C ILE A 14 58.43 21.54 -34.91
N TYR A 15 58.74 20.26 -34.69
CA TYR A 15 58.02 19.37 -33.77
C TYR A 15 58.74 19.10 -32.43
N ASP A 16 59.85 19.78 -32.12
CA ASP A 16 60.61 19.58 -30.87
C ASP A 16 60.53 20.81 -29.96
N GLU A 17 60.05 20.62 -28.72
CA GLU A 17 59.39 21.60 -27.84
C GLU A 17 60.26 22.75 -27.30
N ASP A 18 61.60 22.64 -27.32
CA ASP A 18 62.45 23.57 -26.57
C ASP A 18 63.00 24.78 -27.37
N ASP A 19 63.03 24.73 -28.72
CA ASP A 19 63.54 25.81 -29.59
C ASP A 19 62.44 26.54 -30.41
N ILE A 20 61.16 26.21 -30.16
CA ILE A 20 60.01 26.63 -30.98
C ILE A 20 59.76 28.15 -30.97
N TYR A 21 59.93 28.81 -29.82
CA TYR A 21 59.50 30.20 -29.65
C TYR A 21 60.34 31.21 -30.44
N GLU A 22 61.68 31.06 -30.44
CA GLU A 22 62.56 31.99 -31.17
C GLU A 22 62.45 31.83 -32.69
N GLU A 23 62.31 30.60 -33.20
CA GLU A 23 62.13 30.37 -34.63
C GLU A 23 60.76 30.86 -35.10
N ARG A 24 59.71 30.66 -34.30
CA ARG A 24 58.36 31.13 -34.60
C ARG A 24 58.27 32.65 -34.69
N GLU A 25 58.81 33.40 -33.73
CA GLU A 25 58.84 34.88 -33.79
C GLU A 25 59.54 35.40 -35.06
N LYS A 26 60.60 34.71 -35.48
CA LYS A 26 61.35 35.03 -36.70
C LYS A 26 60.52 34.79 -37.96
N TYR A 27 59.78 33.69 -38.04
CA TYR A 27 58.88 33.41 -39.16
C TYR A 27 57.67 34.36 -39.18
N GLU A 28 57.10 34.69 -38.02
CA GLU A 28 56.02 35.68 -37.91
C GLU A 28 56.49 37.07 -38.36
N SER A 29 57.68 37.50 -37.94
CA SER A 29 58.32 38.74 -38.39
C SER A 29 58.56 38.76 -39.91
N MET A 30 58.95 37.61 -40.49
CA MET A 30 59.15 37.48 -41.93
C MET A 30 57.82 37.56 -42.69
N ILE A 31 56.78 36.89 -42.20
CA ILE A 31 55.42 36.95 -42.78
C ILE A 31 54.89 38.38 -42.73
N LYS A 32 55.02 39.10 -41.60
CA LYS A 32 54.67 40.52 -41.48
C LYS A 32 55.42 41.39 -42.49
N LEU A 33 56.72 41.18 -42.66
CA LEU A 33 57.54 41.93 -43.62
C LEU A 33 57.08 41.69 -45.07
N ILE A 34 56.71 40.45 -45.41
CA ILE A 34 56.18 40.10 -46.73
C ILE A 34 54.83 40.77 -46.94
N LEU A 35 53.91 40.67 -45.96
CA LEU A 35 52.59 41.29 -46.02
C LEU A 35 52.67 42.83 -46.12
N LYS A 36 53.69 43.46 -45.53
CA LYS A 36 53.90 44.91 -45.62
C LYS A 36 54.41 45.38 -46.99
N LYS A 37 55.09 44.51 -47.75
CA LYS A 37 55.74 44.87 -49.02
C LYS A 37 55.04 44.32 -50.26
N ALA A 38 54.26 43.27 -50.11
CA ALA A 38 53.53 42.65 -51.20
C ALA A 38 52.26 43.44 -51.52
N ASP A 39 51.88 43.42 -52.80
CA ASP A 39 50.53 43.82 -53.21
C ASP A 39 49.54 42.77 -52.67
N HIS A 40 48.60 43.22 -51.84
CA HIS A 40 47.61 42.36 -51.18
C HIS A 40 46.70 41.66 -52.20
N ASP A 41 46.48 42.25 -53.38
CA ASP A 41 45.67 41.66 -54.45
C ASP A 41 46.34 40.43 -55.12
N LEU A 42 47.64 40.23 -54.88
CA LEU A 42 48.41 39.09 -55.39
C LEU A 42 48.59 37.97 -54.35
N LEU A 43 48.01 38.13 -53.16
CA LEU A 43 48.10 37.17 -52.06
C LEU A 43 46.73 36.54 -51.78
N ASP A 44 46.73 35.24 -51.50
CA ASP A 44 45.56 34.58 -50.93
C ASP A 44 45.49 34.86 -49.42
N LEU A 45 45.04 36.07 -49.10
CA LEU A 45 44.97 36.56 -47.72
C LEU A 45 44.03 35.69 -46.85
N LYS A 46 43.03 35.03 -47.46
CA LYS A 46 42.15 34.07 -46.78
C LYS A 46 42.93 32.86 -46.27
N GLU A 47 43.74 32.26 -47.14
CA GLU A 47 44.58 31.11 -46.76
C GLU A 47 45.66 31.49 -45.72
N ILE A 48 46.23 32.68 -45.84
CA ILE A 48 47.21 33.19 -44.87
C ILE A 48 46.56 33.40 -43.50
N MET A 49 45.39 34.05 -43.45
CA MET A 49 44.61 34.23 -42.20
C MET A 49 44.26 32.88 -41.57
N ASN A 50 43.75 31.93 -42.35
CA ASN A 50 43.40 30.59 -41.88
C ASN A 50 44.60 29.86 -41.26
N LYS A 51 45.77 29.94 -41.89
CA LYS A 51 47.00 29.34 -41.37
C LYS A 51 47.51 30.06 -40.13
N ALA A 52 47.50 31.39 -40.13
CA ALA A 52 47.89 32.19 -38.98
C ALA A 52 47.04 31.83 -37.74
N CYS A 53 45.73 31.63 -37.92
CA CYS A 53 44.84 31.21 -36.84
C CYS A 53 45.04 29.74 -36.43
N ARG A 54 45.35 28.85 -37.39
CA ARG A 54 45.62 27.43 -37.08
C ARG A 54 46.87 27.27 -36.22
N TYR A 55 47.88 28.10 -36.46
CA TYR A 55 49.17 28.06 -35.77
C TYR A 55 49.32 29.12 -34.67
N ASP A 56 48.22 29.78 -34.26
CA ASP A 56 48.19 30.76 -33.16
C ASP A 56 49.14 31.95 -33.32
N CYS A 57 49.41 32.37 -34.56
CA CYS A 57 50.26 33.51 -34.87
C CYS A 57 49.52 34.84 -34.63
N LEU A 58 49.23 35.17 -33.36
CA LEU A 58 48.49 36.37 -32.90
C LEU A 58 48.97 37.65 -33.58
N ASP A 59 50.28 37.73 -33.77
CA ASP A 59 50.99 38.89 -34.29
C ASP A 59 50.71 39.09 -35.79
N VAL A 60 50.67 38.00 -36.55
CA VAL A 60 50.31 38.01 -37.98
C VAL A 60 48.82 38.28 -38.15
N VAL A 61 47.97 37.67 -37.30
CA VAL A 61 46.53 37.89 -37.31
C VAL A 61 46.21 39.37 -37.01
N THR A 62 46.87 39.95 -36.00
CA THR A 62 46.76 41.38 -35.67
C THR A 62 47.11 42.24 -36.88
N PHE A 63 48.23 41.95 -37.55
CA PHE A 63 48.67 42.72 -38.70
C PHE A 63 47.63 42.68 -39.84
N LEU A 64 47.08 41.50 -40.14
CA LEU A 64 46.08 41.32 -41.19
C LEU A 64 44.80 42.10 -40.86
N LEU A 65 44.29 41.99 -39.63
CA LEU A 65 43.08 42.71 -39.20
C LEU A 65 43.28 44.24 -39.20
N GLU A 66 44.47 44.75 -38.88
CA GLU A 66 44.69 46.21 -38.85
C GLU A 66 44.99 46.84 -40.22
N ASN A 67 45.49 46.06 -41.19
CA ASN A 67 46.10 46.61 -42.40
C ASN A 67 45.50 46.06 -43.70
N THR A 68 44.47 45.21 -43.62
CA THR A 68 43.85 44.59 -44.79
C THR A 68 42.33 44.82 -44.75
N ASP A 69 41.75 45.00 -45.94
CA ASP A 69 40.31 45.01 -46.12
C ASP A 69 39.71 43.67 -45.67
N HIS A 70 38.80 43.72 -44.69
CA HIS A 70 38.22 42.54 -44.06
C HIS A 70 37.42 41.66 -45.01
N GLU A 71 36.85 42.18 -46.11
CA GLU A 71 36.17 41.36 -47.12
C GLU A 71 37.14 40.41 -47.85
N LYS A 72 38.44 40.74 -47.85
CA LYS A 72 39.51 39.90 -48.41
C LYS A 72 40.00 38.84 -47.43
N LEU A 73 39.60 38.94 -46.16
CA LEU A 73 39.90 37.98 -45.10
C LEU A 73 38.67 37.06 -44.93
N ASP A 74 38.90 35.75 -44.83
CA ASP A 74 37.81 34.80 -44.52
C ASP A 74 37.64 34.76 -43.00
N ILE A 75 37.12 35.85 -42.44
CA ILE A 75 37.11 36.08 -40.98
C ILE A 75 36.31 35.00 -40.26
N MET A 76 35.16 34.57 -40.80
CA MET A 76 34.38 33.49 -40.18
C MET A 76 35.08 32.14 -40.20
N LYS A 77 35.83 31.83 -41.25
CA LYS A 77 36.65 30.62 -41.26
C LYS A 77 37.82 30.73 -40.29
N ALA A 78 38.41 31.91 -40.15
CA ALA A 78 39.46 32.18 -39.18
C ALA A 78 38.98 32.00 -37.73
N VAL A 79 37.79 32.53 -37.42
CA VAL A 79 37.02 32.29 -36.19
C VAL A 79 36.83 30.79 -35.98
N ASN A 80 36.34 30.06 -36.99
CA ASN A 80 36.13 28.61 -36.89
C ASN A 80 37.42 27.81 -36.68
N ILE A 81 38.55 28.27 -37.22
CA ILE A 81 39.86 27.63 -37.02
C ILE A 81 40.43 27.96 -35.64
N ALA A 82 40.24 29.20 -35.16
CA ALA A 82 40.55 29.55 -33.77
C ALA A 82 39.71 28.71 -32.80
N TYR A 83 38.53 28.22 -33.22
CA TYR A 83 37.72 27.27 -32.45
C TYR A 83 38.10 25.79 -32.62
N SER A 84 38.54 25.32 -33.80
CA SER A 84 38.49 23.90 -34.18
C SER A 84 39.64 23.03 -33.66
N SER A 85 40.35 23.37 -32.59
CA SER A 85 41.59 22.66 -32.22
C SER A 85 41.86 22.48 -30.73
N ILE A 86 40.81 22.27 -29.94
CA ILE A 86 40.95 21.58 -28.65
C ILE A 86 40.03 20.35 -28.76
N SER A 87 40.45 19.37 -29.56
CA SER A 87 39.76 18.08 -29.58
C SER A 87 40.17 17.31 -28.35
N ASP A 88 39.20 16.71 -27.66
CA ASP A 88 39.37 15.81 -26.51
C ASP A 88 40.26 14.57 -26.78
N GLU A 89 40.89 14.47 -27.97
CA GLU A 89 41.80 13.40 -28.37
C GLU A 89 43.28 13.70 -28.08
N ASP A 90 43.61 14.91 -27.60
CA ASP A 90 44.97 15.26 -27.17
C ASP A 90 45.15 14.91 -25.68
N ASP A 91 45.45 13.63 -25.40
CA ASP A 91 45.59 12.96 -24.09
C ASP A 91 46.74 13.48 -23.16
N ASP A 92 47.35 14.63 -23.44
CA ASP A 92 48.43 15.19 -22.60
C ASP A 92 47.91 16.32 -21.70
N ASP A 93 47.46 15.92 -20.50
CA ASP A 93 46.84 16.71 -19.42
C ASP A 93 47.63 17.98 -18.97
N GLY A 94 48.86 18.18 -19.42
CA GLY A 94 49.72 19.30 -19.01
C GLY A 94 49.51 20.60 -19.78
N ASP A 95 49.08 20.54 -21.05
CA ASP A 95 49.25 21.64 -22.01
C ASP A 95 47.93 22.20 -22.57
N ILE A 96 46.80 21.63 -22.14
CA ILE A 96 45.45 22.00 -22.59
C ILE A 96 45.08 23.43 -22.13
N TYR A 97 45.47 23.84 -20.92
CA TYR A 97 45.15 25.17 -20.38
C TYR A 97 45.89 26.29 -21.11
N GLU A 98 47.18 26.12 -21.42
CA GLU A 98 47.96 27.14 -22.14
C GLU A 98 47.49 27.29 -23.59
N LYS A 99 47.18 26.17 -24.26
CA LYS A 99 46.56 26.19 -25.60
C LYS A 99 45.21 26.89 -25.57
N ARG A 100 44.38 26.63 -24.55
CA ARG A 100 43.07 27.27 -24.37
C ARG A 100 43.18 28.78 -24.18
N GLU A 101 44.12 29.25 -23.37
CA GLU A 101 44.35 30.68 -23.15
C GLU A 101 44.79 31.40 -24.44
N LYS A 102 45.71 30.81 -25.22
CA LYS A 102 46.14 31.38 -26.50
C LYS A 102 45.03 31.44 -27.53
N LYS A 103 44.16 30.42 -27.59
CA LYS A 103 42.98 30.41 -28.46
C LYS A 103 41.96 31.46 -28.02
N GLU A 104 41.74 31.63 -26.72
CA GLU A 104 40.87 32.67 -26.18
C GLU A 104 41.39 34.08 -26.50
N GLN A 105 42.70 34.32 -26.39
CA GLN A 105 43.34 35.57 -26.80
C GLN A 105 43.20 35.84 -28.30
N LEU A 106 43.41 34.82 -29.14
CA LEU A 106 43.23 34.91 -30.58
C LEU A 106 41.79 35.25 -30.93
N PHE A 107 40.85 34.65 -30.21
CA PHE A 107 39.44 34.90 -30.38
C PHE A 107 39.05 36.35 -30.05
N LYS A 108 39.49 36.82 -28.88
CA LYS A 108 39.29 38.19 -28.42
C LYS A 108 39.88 39.20 -29.40
N LEU A 109 41.08 38.93 -29.92
CA LEU A 109 41.73 39.77 -30.92
C LEU A 109 40.91 39.87 -32.22
N ILE A 110 40.37 38.75 -32.71
CA ILE A 110 39.54 38.74 -33.92
C ILE A 110 38.27 39.55 -33.67
N LEU A 111 37.61 39.36 -32.52
CA LEU A 111 36.41 40.12 -32.16
C LEU A 111 36.64 41.62 -32.02
N GLU A 112 37.74 42.03 -31.40
CA GLU A 112 38.04 43.45 -31.17
C GLU A 112 38.40 44.21 -32.46
N LYS A 113 38.92 43.50 -33.46
CA LYS A 113 39.50 44.14 -34.66
C LYS A 113 38.78 43.83 -35.96
N ALA A 114 38.02 42.74 -36.06
CA ALA A 114 37.27 42.41 -37.27
C ALA A 114 36.06 43.33 -37.47
N ASP A 115 35.59 43.41 -38.71
CA ASP A 115 34.32 44.06 -39.02
C ASP A 115 33.18 43.14 -38.56
N HIS A 116 32.39 43.62 -37.59
CA HIS A 116 31.29 42.88 -36.99
C HIS A 116 30.19 42.53 -38.00
N ASP A 117 30.07 43.25 -39.12
CA ASP A 117 29.08 42.94 -40.17
C ASP A 117 29.46 41.70 -41.00
N LEU A 118 30.72 41.24 -40.93
CA LEU A 118 31.21 40.03 -41.58
C LEU A 118 31.19 38.80 -40.67
N LEU A 119 30.74 38.97 -39.43
CA LEU A 119 30.71 37.92 -38.41
C LEU A 119 29.29 37.38 -38.20
N ASP A 120 29.14 36.06 -38.18
CA ASP A 120 27.96 35.40 -37.63
C ASP A 120 28.06 35.40 -36.09
N MET A 121 27.61 36.50 -35.50
CA MET A 121 27.65 36.72 -34.06
C MET A 121 26.89 35.65 -33.26
N LYS A 122 25.85 35.06 -33.87
CA LYS A 122 25.10 33.96 -33.27
C LYS A 122 25.94 32.68 -33.20
N GLU A 123 26.63 32.32 -34.29
CA GLU A 123 27.52 31.15 -34.29
C GLU A 123 28.66 31.32 -33.28
N ILE A 124 29.25 32.52 -33.23
CA ILE A 124 30.32 32.88 -32.30
C ILE A 124 29.87 32.78 -30.84
N MET A 125 28.74 33.39 -30.50
CA MET A 125 28.21 33.36 -29.15
C MET A 125 27.92 31.93 -28.68
N ASN A 126 27.28 31.11 -29.54
CA ASN A 126 27.00 29.70 -29.23
C ASN A 126 28.29 28.90 -28.97
N LYS A 127 29.33 29.09 -29.79
CA LYS A 127 30.61 28.39 -29.60
C LYS A 127 31.34 28.86 -28.35
N ALA A 128 31.37 30.16 -28.09
CA ALA A 128 31.99 30.70 -26.88
C ALA A 128 31.34 30.12 -25.61
N CYS A 129 30.01 29.96 -25.62
CA CYS A 129 29.24 29.33 -24.55
C CYS A 129 29.50 27.82 -24.42
N CYS A 130 29.52 27.10 -25.55
CA CYS A 130 29.80 25.66 -25.60
C CYS A 130 31.13 25.30 -24.90
N TYR A 131 32.17 26.07 -25.21
CA TYR A 131 33.53 25.84 -24.70
C TYR A 131 33.84 26.59 -23.40
N GLY A 132 32.91 27.38 -22.85
CA GLY A 132 33.11 28.07 -21.56
C GLY A 132 34.11 29.23 -21.58
N TYR A 133 34.23 29.98 -22.68
CA TYR A 133 35.12 31.15 -22.78
C TYR A 133 34.47 32.40 -22.17
N LEU A 134 34.63 32.58 -20.86
CA LEU A 134 33.94 33.61 -20.09
C LEU A 134 34.32 35.04 -20.56
N ASP A 135 35.59 35.30 -20.87
CA ASP A 135 36.03 36.65 -21.26
C ASP A 135 35.51 37.03 -22.64
N VAL A 136 35.43 36.06 -23.55
CA VAL A 136 34.85 36.22 -24.89
C VAL A 136 33.37 36.55 -24.80
N VAL A 137 32.62 35.77 -24.00
CA VAL A 137 31.18 36.02 -23.80
C VAL A 137 30.96 37.40 -23.16
N THR A 138 31.79 37.79 -22.19
CA THR A 138 31.75 39.13 -21.59
C THR A 138 31.95 40.21 -22.67
N CYS A 139 32.98 40.06 -23.50
CA CYS A 139 33.29 41.00 -24.57
C CYS A 139 32.13 41.14 -25.57
N LEU A 140 31.53 40.02 -25.97
CA LEU A 140 30.38 40.00 -26.90
C LEU A 140 29.18 40.73 -26.31
N LEU A 141 28.83 40.43 -25.04
CA LEU A 141 27.71 41.04 -24.34
C LEU A 141 27.87 42.55 -24.11
N GLU A 142 29.10 43.04 -23.98
CA GLU A 142 29.40 44.46 -23.75
C GLU A 142 29.50 45.29 -25.03
N ASN A 143 29.88 44.67 -26.16
CA ASN A 143 30.21 45.39 -27.39
C ASN A 143 29.28 45.11 -28.57
N THR A 144 28.37 44.14 -28.46
CA THR A 144 27.45 43.77 -29.54
C THR A 144 26.01 43.98 -29.10
N ASP A 145 25.17 44.44 -30.04
CA ASP A 145 23.72 44.49 -29.85
C ASP A 145 23.18 43.09 -29.54
N HIS A 146 22.45 42.96 -28.44
CA HIS A 146 21.95 41.69 -27.91
C HIS A 146 21.00 40.99 -28.88
N GLU A 147 20.27 41.74 -29.71
CA GLU A 147 19.41 41.16 -30.75
C GLU A 147 20.22 40.38 -31.82
N LYS A 148 21.49 40.74 -32.04
CA LYS A 148 22.38 40.07 -32.99
C LYS A 148 23.04 38.81 -32.44
N LEU A 149 23.04 38.61 -31.11
CA LEU A 149 23.78 37.54 -30.43
C LEU A 149 23.01 36.22 -30.29
N TYR A 150 21.71 36.18 -30.61
CA TYR A 150 20.83 35.00 -30.37
C TYR A 150 21.06 34.35 -29.00
N ILE A 151 20.88 35.17 -27.97
CA ILE A 151 21.29 34.85 -26.60
C ILE A 151 20.62 33.58 -26.07
N MET A 152 19.38 33.30 -26.50
CA MET A 152 18.68 32.08 -26.12
C MET A 152 19.41 30.79 -26.56
N GLY A 153 19.99 30.78 -27.76
CA GLY A 153 20.79 29.64 -28.22
C GLY A 153 22.06 29.46 -27.40
N ALA A 154 22.68 30.57 -27.04
CA ALA A 154 23.92 30.61 -26.29
C ALA A 154 23.74 30.04 -24.88
N VAL A 155 22.64 30.45 -24.22
CA VAL A 155 22.23 29.91 -22.92
C VAL A 155 21.97 28.40 -23.01
N LYS A 156 21.18 27.94 -23.99
CA LYS A 156 20.91 26.51 -24.19
C LYS A 156 22.18 25.69 -24.43
N GLU A 157 23.12 26.22 -25.20
CA GLU A 157 24.38 25.53 -25.48
C GLU A 157 25.25 25.45 -24.23
N ALA A 158 25.37 26.54 -23.45
CA ALA A 158 26.06 26.52 -22.15
C ALA A 158 25.45 25.48 -21.20
N TYR A 159 24.11 25.39 -21.14
CA TYR A 159 23.39 24.40 -20.34
C TYR A 159 23.58 22.97 -20.85
N SER A 160 23.42 22.73 -22.15
CA SER A 160 23.62 21.41 -22.76
C SER A 160 25.00 20.85 -22.40
N GLN A 161 26.04 21.67 -22.45
CA GLN A 161 27.40 21.23 -22.17
C GLN A 161 27.71 21.09 -20.68
N LEU A 162 26.95 21.71 -19.77
CA LEU A 162 26.99 21.40 -18.33
C LEU A 162 26.64 19.93 -18.05
N CYS A 163 25.87 19.26 -18.92
CA CYS A 163 25.54 17.84 -18.77
C CYS A 163 26.71 16.90 -19.06
N TYR A 164 27.47 17.19 -20.11
CA TYR A 164 28.44 16.25 -20.67
C TYR A 164 29.82 16.36 -20.04
N ASP A 165 30.16 17.49 -19.40
CA ASP A 165 31.48 17.65 -18.79
C ASP A 165 31.70 16.77 -17.56
N TYR A 166 32.84 16.09 -17.55
CA TYR A 166 33.26 15.18 -16.49
C TYR A 166 34.02 15.87 -15.33
N SER A 167 34.37 17.16 -15.48
CA SER A 167 35.18 17.89 -14.48
C SER A 167 34.39 18.96 -13.70
N ASN A 168 34.73 19.11 -12.41
CA ASN A 168 34.12 20.10 -11.50
C ASN A 168 34.51 21.55 -11.89
N GLU A 169 35.67 21.74 -12.49
CA GLU A 169 36.20 23.06 -12.83
C GLU A 169 35.50 23.65 -14.07
N GLN A 170 35.33 22.87 -15.14
CA GLN A 170 34.56 23.32 -16.32
C GLN A 170 33.10 23.60 -15.96
N SER A 171 32.52 22.81 -15.05
CA SER A 171 31.15 23.03 -14.58
C SER A 171 30.99 24.38 -13.86
N LYS A 172 31.98 24.81 -13.05
CA LYS A 172 31.96 26.14 -12.39
C LYS A 172 32.14 27.29 -13.37
N THR A 173 32.99 27.13 -14.39
CA THR A 173 33.16 28.13 -15.44
C THR A 173 31.85 28.33 -16.21
N LYS A 174 31.17 27.23 -16.55
CA LYS A 174 29.87 27.28 -17.23
C LYS A 174 28.76 27.85 -16.34
N GLU A 175 28.75 27.56 -15.04
CA GLU A 175 27.87 28.25 -14.06
C GLU A 175 28.08 29.76 -14.07
N SER A 176 29.34 30.19 -14.05
CA SER A 176 29.71 31.61 -14.08
C SER A 176 29.27 32.29 -15.38
N LEU A 177 29.34 31.56 -16.49
CA LEU A 177 28.95 32.03 -17.82
C LEU A 177 27.43 32.22 -17.93
N VAL A 178 26.65 31.27 -17.42
CA VAL A 178 25.19 31.40 -17.33
C VAL A 178 24.79 32.60 -16.47
N LYS A 179 25.39 32.76 -15.29
CA LYS A 179 25.14 33.93 -14.42
C LYS A 179 25.47 35.24 -15.15
N LEU A 180 26.64 35.32 -15.78
CA LEU A 180 27.06 36.49 -16.54
C LEU A 180 26.04 36.86 -17.64
N ILE A 181 25.57 35.88 -18.42
CA ILE A 181 24.56 36.14 -19.46
C ILE A 181 23.27 36.68 -18.82
N LEU A 182 22.78 36.05 -17.76
CA LEU A 182 21.55 36.47 -17.09
C LEU A 182 21.67 37.84 -16.38
N GLU A 183 22.87 38.23 -15.95
CA GLU A 183 23.14 39.55 -15.33
C GLU A 183 23.24 40.68 -16.36
N LYS A 184 23.78 40.37 -17.54
CA LYS A 184 24.15 41.39 -18.55
C LYS A 184 23.07 41.62 -19.61
N VAL A 185 22.15 40.67 -19.79
CA VAL A 185 21.17 40.69 -20.89
C VAL A 185 19.81 41.14 -20.39
N ASP A 186 19.10 41.91 -21.22
CA ASP A 186 17.71 42.25 -20.95
C ASP A 186 16.84 40.97 -20.92
N HIS A 187 16.14 40.77 -19.81
CA HIS A 187 15.30 39.60 -19.58
C HIS A 187 14.15 39.48 -20.57
N ASP A 188 13.76 40.58 -21.24
CA ASP A 188 12.73 40.54 -22.29
C ASP A 188 13.23 39.90 -23.61
N LEU A 189 14.55 39.77 -23.78
CA LEU A 189 15.17 39.05 -24.91
C LEU A 189 15.34 37.55 -24.63
N LEU A 190 15.01 37.11 -23.41
CA LEU A 190 15.15 35.74 -22.96
C LEU A 190 13.77 35.08 -22.82
N ASP A 191 13.61 33.89 -23.39
CA ASP A 191 12.49 33.03 -23.01
C ASP A 191 12.83 32.36 -21.67
N LEU A 192 12.66 33.12 -20.59
CA LEU A 192 12.99 32.68 -19.23
C LEU A 192 12.22 31.42 -18.82
N LYS A 193 11.02 31.19 -19.40
CA LYS A 193 10.25 29.95 -19.19
C LYS A 193 10.99 28.78 -19.79
N GLU A 194 11.41 28.90 -21.04
CA GLU A 194 12.16 27.84 -21.72
C GLU A 194 13.53 27.61 -21.06
N ILE A 195 14.25 28.66 -20.65
CA ILE A 195 15.53 28.53 -19.91
C ILE A 195 15.32 27.75 -18.61
N MET A 196 14.29 28.11 -17.84
CA MET A 196 14.05 27.46 -16.56
C MET A 196 13.59 26.02 -16.74
N ASN A 197 12.68 25.75 -17.69
CA ASN A 197 12.25 24.38 -18.01
C ASN A 197 13.44 23.53 -18.46
N ASP A 198 14.27 24.04 -19.37
CA ASP A 198 15.47 23.35 -19.81
C ASP A 198 16.41 23.13 -18.63
N ALA A 199 16.74 24.15 -17.83
CA ALA A 199 17.60 24.01 -16.66
C ALA A 199 17.08 22.95 -15.67
N PHE A 200 15.77 22.92 -15.39
CA PHE A 200 15.14 21.93 -14.53
C PHE A 200 15.15 20.52 -15.11
N LEU A 201 14.65 20.34 -16.34
CA LEU A 201 14.74 19.06 -17.08
C LEU A 201 16.17 18.54 -17.11
N LEU A 202 17.13 19.45 -17.25
CA LEU A 202 18.55 19.16 -17.23
C LEU A 202 19.01 18.71 -15.83
N VAL A 203 18.61 19.40 -14.76
CA VAL A 203 18.87 18.96 -13.38
C VAL A 203 18.40 17.52 -13.19
N PHE A 204 17.18 17.21 -13.59
CA PHE A 204 16.61 15.88 -13.36
C PHE A 204 17.18 14.80 -14.27
N LYS A 205 17.44 15.09 -15.55
CA LYS A 205 18.13 14.16 -16.46
C LYS A 205 19.56 13.87 -16.04
N THR A 206 20.22 14.82 -15.39
CA THR A 206 21.62 14.68 -14.95
C THR A 206 21.73 14.09 -13.54
N LEU A 207 20.74 14.34 -12.67
CA LEU A 207 20.60 13.76 -11.33
C LEU A 207 20.66 12.23 -11.35
N SER A 208 20.06 11.59 -12.36
CA SER A 208 20.08 10.12 -12.51
C SER A 208 21.45 9.53 -12.87
N ARG A 209 22.44 10.36 -13.24
CA ARG A 209 23.77 9.90 -13.67
C ARG A 209 24.93 10.49 -12.86
N PHE A 210 24.82 11.70 -12.31
CA PHE A 210 25.95 12.42 -11.69
C PHE A 210 25.54 13.26 -10.46
N CYS A 211 25.48 12.64 -9.28
CA CYS A 211 25.11 13.24 -8.00
C CYS A 211 25.92 14.48 -7.56
N TRP A 212 27.13 14.71 -8.08
CA TRP A 212 27.99 15.81 -7.67
C TRP A 212 27.68 17.17 -8.34
N LYS A 213 26.81 17.20 -9.36
CA LYS A 213 26.43 18.44 -10.08
C LYS A 213 25.31 19.25 -9.39
N ILE A 214 24.77 18.75 -8.28
CA ILE A 214 23.62 19.34 -7.56
C ILE A 214 23.93 20.71 -6.95
N PRO A 215 25.08 20.96 -6.29
CA PRO A 215 25.37 22.28 -5.71
C PRO A 215 25.41 23.38 -6.78
N ILE A 216 25.96 23.05 -7.96
CA ILE A 216 26.06 23.97 -9.10
C ILE A 216 24.67 24.33 -9.62
N MET A 217 23.81 23.33 -9.81
CA MET A 217 22.44 23.56 -10.29
C MET A 217 21.56 24.25 -9.25
N LYS A 218 21.75 23.96 -7.95
CA LYS A 218 21.12 24.71 -6.86
C LYS A 218 21.47 26.20 -6.94
N ASN A 219 22.73 26.55 -7.21
CA ASN A 219 23.14 27.94 -7.33
C ASN A 219 22.48 28.64 -8.52
N VAL A 220 22.35 27.96 -9.65
CA VAL A 220 21.69 28.51 -10.85
C VAL A 220 20.21 28.72 -10.62
N VAL A 221 19.51 27.74 -10.04
CA VAL A 221 18.09 27.88 -9.68
C VAL A 221 17.90 28.99 -8.65
N THR A 222 18.75 29.05 -7.62
CA THR A 222 18.72 30.15 -6.63
C THR A 222 18.88 31.49 -7.31
N PHE A 223 19.85 31.61 -8.22
CA PHE A 223 20.12 32.84 -8.94
C PHE A 223 18.91 33.27 -9.79
N LEU A 224 18.30 32.34 -10.54
CA LEU A 224 17.10 32.62 -11.33
C LEU A 224 15.94 33.09 -10.46
N LEU A 225 15.71 32.42 -9.33
CA LEU A 225 14.67 32.79 -8.35
C LEU A 225 14.93 34.14 -7.69
N GLU A 226 16.19 34.53 -7.49
CA GLU A 226 16.54 35.80 -6.82
C GLU A 226 16.57 37.00 -7.78
N ASN A 227 16.79 36.79 -9.07
CA ASN A 227 17.06 37.86 -10.03
C ASN A 227 15.99 37.99 -11.13
N THR A 228 14.99 37.12 -11.17
CA THR A 228 13.95 37.11 -12.22
C THR A 228 12.58 37.34 -11.63
N ASP A 229 11.71 38.04 -12.36
CA ASP A 229 10.28 38.12 -12.03
C ASP A 229 9.65 36.73 -12.12
N HIS A 230 9.08 36.24 -11.02
CA HIS A 230 8.53 34.89 -10.92
C HIS A 230 7.34 34.66 -11.86
N GLU A 231 6.60 35.71 -12.25
CA GLU A 231 5.52 35.58 -13.25
C GLU A 231 6.04 35.20 -14.64
N LYS A 232 7.31 35.52 -14.93
CA LYS A 232 7.99 35.15 -16.18
C LYS A 232 8.55 33.73 -16.15
N LEU A 233 8.50 33.05 -15.00
CA LEU A 233 9.02 31.71 -14.80
C LEU A 233 7.87 30.68 -14.80
N ASP A 234 7.97 29.61 -15.60
CA ASP A 234 7.02 28.49 -15.55
C ASP A 234 7.36 27.53 -14.39
N LEU A 235 7.17 28.03 -13.17
CA LEU A 235 7.61 27.34 -11.95
C LEU A 235 6.85 26.04 -11.72
N MET A 236 5.60 25.95 -12.20
CA MET A 236 4.80 24.75 -12.08
C MET A 236 5.32 23.64 -13.00
N GLU A 237 5.64 23.93 -14.26
CA GLU A 237 6.20 22.93 -15.18
C GLU A 237 7.58 22.45 -14.71
N ALA A 238 8.38 23.35 -14.12
CA ALA A 238 9.65 23.01 -13.47
C ALA A 238 9.47 22.03 -12.30
N VAL A 239 8.50 22.29 -11.42
CA VAL A 239 8.15 21.38 -10.31
C VAL A 239 7.57 20.06 -10.82
N LYS A 240 6.69 20.07 -11.82
CA LYS A 240 6.16 18.84 -12.45
C LYS A 240 7.25 17.98 -13.05
N SER A 241 8.15 18.60 -13.80
CA SER A 241 9.32 17.93 -14.39
C SER A 241 10.21 17.30 -13.32
N ALA A 242 10.30 17.90 -12.12
CA ALA A 242 10.99 17.31 -10.98
C ALA A 242 10.38 15.99 -10.52
N TYR A 243 9.06 15.95 -10.40
CA TYR A 243 8.33 14.74 -10.00
C TYR A 243 8.32 13.69 -11.12
N ASP A 244 8.03 14.10 -12.35
CA ASP A 244 7.74 13.21 -13.48
C ASP A 244 9.00 12.64 -14.15
N SER A 245 10.18 13.21 -13.87
CA SER A 245 11.44 12.65 -14.36
C SER A 245 11.61 11.22 -13.83
N SER A 246 11.51 10.26 -14.75
CA SER A 246 11.36 8.83 -14.51
C SER A 246 12.47 8.21 -13.67
N TRP A 247 12.06 7.26 -12.84
CA TRP A 247 12.81 6.17 -12.21
C TRP A 247 13.92 5.63 -13.13
N TYR A 248 15.14 6.12 -12.95
CA TYR A 248 16.32 5.52 -13.57
C TYR A 248 17.10 4.75 -12.50
N GLU A 249 17.58 3.57 -12.88
CA GLU A 249 18.35 2.62 -12.07
C GLU A 249 19.45 3.32 -11.24
N GLY A 250 19.17 3.57 -9.96
CA GLY A 250 20.04 4.27 -9.02
C GLY A 250 19.45 4.23 -7.61
N ASP A 251 20.23 4.65 -6.61
CA ASP A 251 19.82 4.68 -5.20
C ASP A 251 18.66 5.69 -5.03
N ILE A 252 17.43 5.17 -5.00
CA ILE A 252 16.19 5.95 -5.07
C ILE A 252 16.16 6.96 -3.92
N ASP A 253 16.50 6.54 -2.70
CA ASP A 253 16.42 7.37 -1.50
C ASP A 253 17.30 8.63 -1.59
N GLU A 254 18.54 8.51 -2.11
CA GLU A 254 19.44 9.65 -2.23
C GLU A 254 18.90 10.67 -3.24
N LEU A 255 18.40 10.18 -4.39
CA LEU A 255 17.84 11.03 -5.43
C LEU A 255 16.61 11.77 -4.91
N MET A 256 15.73 11.10 -4.18
CA MET A 256 14.49 11.65 -3.62
C MET A 256 14.76 12.78 -2.61
N VAL A 257 15.69 12.59 -1.67
CA VAL A 257 16.10 13.62 -0.69
C VAL A 257 16.63 14.88 -1.39
N LYS A 258 17.32 14.71 -2.52
CA LYS A 258 17.86 15.81 -3.31
C LYS A 258 16.79 16.55 -4.11
N LYS A 259 15.77 15.85 -4.63
CA LYS A 259 14.59 16.48 -5.26
C LYS A 259 13.83 17.33 -4.24
N GLU A 260 13.60 16.78 -3.04
CA GLU A 260 12.95 17.49 -1.94
C GLU A 260 13.65 18.81 -1.61
N HIS A 261 14.97 18.82 -1.53
CA HIS A 261 15.75 20.02 -1.25
C HIS A 261 15.57 21.13 -2.30
N LEU A 262 15.46 20.76 -3.58
CA LEU A 262 15.25 21.72 -4.67
C LEU A 262 13.84 22.31 -4.61
N ILE A 263 12.83 21.48 -4.36
CA ILE A 263 11.44 21.93 -4.27
C ILE A 263 11.23 22.82 -3.03
N LYS A 264 11.83 22.47 -1.88
CA LYS A 264 11.84 23.35 -0.70
C LYS A 264 12.43 24.72 -1.01
N LEU A 265 13.54 24.77 -1.74
CA LEU A 265 14.17 26.03 -2.15
C LEU A 265 13.24 26.92 -3.00
N ILE A 266 12.48 26.31 -3.93
CA ILE A 266 11.50 27.04 -4.74
C ILE A 266 10.40 27.60 -3.83
N LEU A 267 9.83 26.78 -2.94
CA LEU A 267 8.76 27.18 -2.03
C LEU A 267 9.18 28.24 -1.01
N GLU A 268 10.45 28.28 -0.62
CA GLU A 268 11.01 29.32 0.26
C GLU A 268 11.18 30.68 -0.45
N LYS A 269 11.29 30.67 -1.78
CA LYS A 269 11.69 31.84 -2.57
C LYS A 269 10.56 32.39 -3.44
N VAL A 270 9.54 31.59 -3.74
CA VAL A 270 8.45 31.92 -4.68
C VAL A 270 7.15 32.19 -3.93
N ASP A 271 6.37 33.15 -4.44
CA ASP A 271 4.98 33.33 -3.98
C ASP A 271 4.14 32.08 -4.26
N HIS A 272 3.57 31.52 -3.21
CA HIS A 272 2.75 30.30 -3.25
C HIS A 272 1.53 30.41 -4.17
N ASP A 273 1.04 31.62 -4.47
CA ASP A 273 -0.06 31.84 -5.41
C ASP A 273 0.31 31.51 -6.87
N LEU A 274 1.60 31.40 -7.18
CA LEU A 274 2.10 31.03 -8.51
C LEU A 274 2.26 29.52 -8.70
N LEU A 275 2.02 28.73 -7.65
CA LEU A 275 2.22 27.28 -7.65
C LEU A 275 0.88 26.55 -7.48
N ASP A 276 0.67 25.48 -8.25
CA ASP A 276 -0.44 24.56 -7.98
C ASP A 276 -0.08 23.62 -6.82
N LEU A 277 -0.16 24.18 -5.63
CA LEU A 277 0.13 23.51 -4.37
C LEU A 277 -0.74 22.26 -4.15
N LYS A 278 -1.90 22.16 -4.80
CA LYS A 278 -2.77 20.97 -4.73
C LYS A 278 -2.08 19.77 -5.35
N GLU A 279 -1.60 19.92 -6.58
CA GLU A 279 -0.92 18.84 -7.29
C GLU A 279 0.40 18.46 -6.60
N ILE A 280 1.15 19.45 -6.10
CA ILE A 280 2.41 19.22 -5.37
C ILE A 280 2.16 18.37 -4.11
N MET A 281 1.15 18.72 -3.32
CA MET A 281 0.79 17.98 -2.11
C MET A 281 0.35 16.54 -2.44
N VAL A 282 -0.49 16.36 -3.47
CA VAL A 282 -0.98 15.03 -3.90
C VAL A 282 0.18 14.13 -4.34
N LYS A 283 1.13 14.66 -5.13
CA LYS A 283 2.32 13.91 -5.54
C LYS A 283 3.26 13.64 -4.36
N ALA A 284 3.47 14.62 -3.48
CA ALA A 284 4.30 14.42 -2.28
C ALA A 284 3.76 13.30 -1.37
N CYS A 285 2.43 13.23 -1.22
CA CYS A 285 1.78 12.15 -0.50
C CYS A 285 1.84 10.81 -1.25
N HIS A 286 1.68 10.82 -2.57
CA HIS A 286 1.82 9.62 -3.41
C HIS A 286 3.19 8.95 -3.26
N TYR A 287 4.25 9.76 -3.14
CA TYR A 287 5.63 9.28 -3.01
C TYR A 287 6.12 9.23 -1.55
N HIS A 288 5.22 9.36 -0.57
CA HIS A 288 5.53 9.22 0.86
C HIS A 288 6.60 10.18 1.42
N TYR A 289 6.69 11.40 0.90
CA TYR A 289 7.69 12.38 1.37
C TYR A 289 7.29 13.05 2.70
N LEU A 290 7.43 12.33 3.81
CA LEU A 290 6.97 12.76 5.13
C LEU A 290 7.53 14.13 5.56
N ASP A 291 8.84 14.35 5.41
CA ASP A 291 9.50 15.60 5.80
C ASP A 291 9.06 16.77 4.91
N PHE A 292 8.84 16.50 3.63
CA PHE A 292 8.38 17.50 2.67
C PHE A 292 6.91 17.88 2.88
N VAL A 293 6.05 16.89 3.10
CA VAL A 293 4.64 17.10 3.46
C VAL A 293 4.53 17.87 4.77
N THR A 294 5.35 17.53 5.77
CA THR A 294 5.43 18.29 7.02
C THR A 294 5.82 19.75 6.76
N PHE A 295 6.85 19.98 5.93
CA PHE A 295 7.26 21.33 5.55
C PHE A 295 6.13 22.11 4.85
N LEU A 296 5.42 21.50 3.90
CA LEU A 296 4.29 22.13 3.21
C LEU A 296 3.19 22.53 4.19
N LEU A 297 2.81 21.63 5.10
CA LEU A 297 1.78 21.86 6.11
C LEU A 297 2.18 22.93 7.14
N GLU A 298 3.47 23.13 7.41
CA GLU A 298 3.95 24.12 8.38
C GLU A 298 4.13 25.52 7.80
N ASN A 299 4.34 25.64 6.48
CA ASN A 299 4.74 26.89 5.84
C ASN A 299 3.71 27.46 4.86
N THR A 300 2.57 26.79 4.68
CA THR A 300 1.57 27.14 3.67
C THR A 300 0.17 27.13 4.25
N ASP A 301 -0.71 27.99 3.72
CA ASP A 301 -2.14 27.97 4.07
C ASP A 301 -2.81 26.70 3.54
N HIS A 302 -3.49 25.98 4.45
CA HIS A 302 -4.10 24.68 4.16
C HIS A 302 -5.25 24.75 3.16
N GLU A 303 -5.91 25.91 3.03
CA GLU A 303 -6.98 26.12 2.04
C GLU A 303 -6.46 26.04 0.59
N LYS A 304 -5.15 26.22 0.39
CA LYS A 304 -4.50 26.08 -0.93
C LYS A 304 -4.26 24.63 -1.34
N PHE A 305 -4.39 23.67 -0.42
CA PHE A 305 -4.18 22.25 -0.70
C PHE A 305 -5.48 21.50 -0.97
N ASN A 306 -5.43 20.45 -1.80
CA ASN A 306 -6.49 19.45 -1.87
C ASN A 306 -6.15 18.28 -0.92
N ILE A 307 -6.35 18.50 0.38
CA ILE A 307 -5.82 17.61 1.42
C ILE A 307 -6.48 16.23 1.35
N MET A 308 -7.78 16.16 1.04
CA MET A 308 -8.48 14.88 0.86
C MET A 308 -7.94 14.07 -0.32
N GLU A 309 -7.64 14.71 -1.45
CA GLU A 309 -7.03 14.04 -2.58
C GLU A 309 -5.61 13.55 -2.24
N ALA A 310 -4.87 14.33 -1.45
CA ALA A 310 -3.53 13.94 -0.99
C ALA A 310 -3.56 12.74 -0.04
N VAL A 311 -4.49 12.71 0.92
CA VAL A 311 -4.73 11.56 1.80
C VAL A 311 -5.14 10.32 0.99
N ASN A 312 -6.04 10.49 0.02
CA ASN A 312 -6.45 9.39 -0.87
C ASN A 312 -5.30 8.87 -1.73
N SER A 313 -4.42 9.75 -2.20
CA SER A 313 -3.22 9.39 -2.94
C SER A 313 -2.24 8.58 -2.09
N ALA A 314 -2.05 8.94 -0.81
CA ALA A 314 -1.23 8.16 0.13
C ALA A 314 -1.81 6.76 0.40
N TYR A 315 -3.14 6.64 0.55
CA TYR A 315 -3.78 5.31 0.68
C TYR A 315 -3.60 4.45 -0.57
N ASN A 316 -3.61 5.05 -1.76
CA ASN A 316 -3.57 4.33 -3.04
C ASN A 316 -2.16 4.02 -3.54
N SER A 317 -1.10 4.56 -2.93
CA SER A 317 0.28 4.43 -3.41
C SER A 317 0.96 3.09 -3.05
N ILE A 318 0.19 2.01 -2.84
CA ILE A 318 0.68 0.67 -2.48
C ILE A 318 1.35 -0.07 -3.66
N TRP A 319 2.04 0.65 -4.56
CA TRP A 319 2.58 0.07 -5.77
C TRP A 319 4.11 -0.09 -5.72
N TYR A 320 4.55 -1.33 -5.95
CA TYR A 320 5.92 -1.74 -6.34
C TYR A 320 7.05 -1.74 -5.30
N GLU A 321 6.78 -1.76 -4.00
CA GLU A 321 7.83 -2.07 -3.00
C GLU A 321 7.80 -3.54 -2.57
N SER A 322 8.98 -4.13 -2.38
CA SER A 322 9.14 -5.54 -1.98
C SER A 322 8.74 -5.84 -0.53
N ASP A 323 8.45 -4.81 0.28
CA ASP A 323 8.04 -4.93 1.69
C ASP A 323 6.79 -4.08 2.00
N ILE A 324 5.62 -4.72 1.91
CA ILE A 324 4.31 -4.12 2.19
C ILE A 324 4.22 -3.56 3.62
N ASN A 325 4.94 -4.14 4.59
CA ASN A 325 4.86 -3.71 5.99
C ASN A 325 5.54 -2.38 6.23
N GLU A 326 6.69 -2.14 5.59
CA GLU A 326 7.38 -0.85 5.69
C GLU A 326 6.52 0.28 5.10
N LEU A 327 5.87 0.02 3.97
CA LEU A 327 5.02 0.99 3.31
C LEU A 327 3.75 1.32 4.13
N ILE A 328 3.13 0.31 4.76
CA ILE A 328 2.01 0.51 5.69
C ILE A 328 2.39 1.48 6.81
N VAL A 329 3.56 1.29 7.43
CA VAL A 329 4.06 2.16 8.52
C VAL A 329 4.34 3.57 8.03
N LYS A 330 4.97 3.72 6.85
CA LYS A 330 5.21 5.04 6.23
C LYS A 330 3.90 5.79 5.95
N ASN A 331 2.91 5.10 5.41
CA ASN A 331 1.59 5.65 5.12
C ASN A 331 0.84 6.08 6.38
N GLU A 332 0.84 5.22 7.39
CA GLU A 332 0.23 5.49 8.67
C GLU A 332 0.84 6.74 9.32
N HIS A 333 2.18 6.85 9.34
CA HIS A 333 2.86 8.05 9.84
C HIS A 333 2.52 9.32 9.04
N LEU A 334 2.49 9.22 7.72
CA LEU A 334 2.15 10.34 6.85
C LEU A 334 0.73 10.85 7.08
N ILE A 335 -0.26 9.95 7.10
CA ILE A 335 -1.67 10.33 7.29
C ILE A 335 -1.88 10.89 8.69
N LYS A 336 -1.29 10.27 9.72
CA LYS A 336 -1.32 10.81 11.09
C LYS A 336 -0.74 12.22 11.14
N ARG A 337 0.38 12.47 10.46
CA ARG A 337 1.02 13.79 10.42
C ARG A 337 0.14 14.85 9.75
N ILE A 338 -0.57 14.48 8.69
CA ILE A 338 -1.57 15.35 8.05
C ILE A 338 -2.68 15.69 9.05
N LEU A 339 -3.23 14.68 9.73
CA LEU A 339 -4.30 14.86 10.73
C LEU A 339 -3.89 15.70 11.95
N GLU A 340 -2.61 15.66 12.34
CA GLU A 340 -2.04 16.47 13.42
C GLU A 340 -1.93 17.96 13.07
N LYS A 341 -1.79 18.29 11.78
CA LYS A 341 -1.44 19.63 11.33
C LYS A 341 -2.59 20.37 10.68
N VAL A 342 -3.53 19.66 10.06
CA VAL A 342 -4.60 20.24 9.25
C VAL A 342 -5.86 20.51 10.07
N ASP A 343 -6.58 21.60 9.77
CA ASP A 343 -7.94 21.81 10.31
C ASP A 343 -8.86 20.67 9.85
N HIS A 344 -9.38 19.94 10.83
CA HIS A 344 -10.30 18.82 10.65
C HIS A 344 -11.58 19.16 9.88
N ASN A 345 -11.96 20.43 9.76
CA ASN A 345 -13.11 20.85 8.94
C ASN A 345 -12.84 20.76 7.42
N LEU A 346 -11.57 20.68 7.01
CA LEU A 346 -11.16 20.48 5.61
C LEU A 346 -11.11 18.99 5.21
N LEU A 347 -11.40 18.09 6.15
CA LEU A 347 -11.25 16.65 5.97
C LEU A 347 -12.59 15.93 6.09
N ASP A 348 -12.82 14.94 5.23
CA ASP A 348 -13.86 13.93 5.45
C ASP A 348 -13.32 12.87 6.42
N LEU A 349 -13.39 13.18 7.71
CA LEU A 349 -12.91 12.29 8.77
C LEU A 349 -13.64 10.93 8.78
N LYS A 350 -14.86 10.85 8.22
CA LYS A 350 -15.59 9.58 8.09
C LYS A 350 -14.93 8.70 7.05
N GLU A 351 -14.56 9.26 5.91
CA GLU A 351 -13.83 8.52 4.88
C GLU A 351 -12.45 8.08 5.38
N ILE A 352 -11.69 8.97 6.03
CA ILE A 352 -10.36 8.67 6.57
C ILE A 352 -10.44 7.56 7.62
N MET A 353 -11.37 7.65 8.57
CA MET A 353 -11.56 6.60 9.59
C MET A 353 -11.84 5.24 8.94
N ASN A 354 -12.75 5.18 7.98
CA ASN A 354 -13.10 3.93 7.31
C ASN A 354 -11.92 3.32 6.55
N LYS A 355 -11.14 4.15 5.84
CA LYS A 355 -9.91 3.68 5.15
C LYS A 355 -8.85 3.23 6.14
N ALA A 356 -8.61 3.99 7.22
CA ALA A 356 -7.69 3.59 8.27
C ALA A 356 -8.06 2.22 8.88
N CYS A 357 -9.35 1.98 9.13
CA CYS A 357 -9.84 0.67 9.56
C CYS A 357 -9.65 -0.43 8.51
N CYS A 358 -9.88 -0.12 7.23
CA CYS A 358 -9.71 -1.05 6.12
C CYS A 358 -8.26 -1.51 5.96
N TYR A 359 -7.29 -0.59 6.11
CA TYR A 359 -5.86 -0.88 5.97
C TYR A 359 -5.17 -1.26 7.29
N GLY A 360 -5.87 -1.19 8.43
CA GLY A 360 -5.33 -1.54 9.75
C GLY A 360 -4.38 -0.51 10.35
N TYR A 361 -4.58 0.78 10.06
CA TYR A 361 -3.76 1.89 10.57
C TYR A 361 -4.18 2.29 11.99
N GLN A 362 -3.70 1.54 12.98
CA GLN A 362 -3.99 1.70 14.40
C GLN A 362 -3.65 3.09 14.96
N ASP A 363 -2.53 3.68 14.58
CA ASP A 363 -2.06 4.98 15.05
C ASP A 363 -2.97 6.12 14.54
N VAL A 364 -3.44 6.02 13.29
CA VAL A 364 -4.40 6.95 12.70
C VAL A 364 -5.76 6.83 13.40
N VAL A 365 -6.24 5.59 13.60
CA VAL A 365 -7.51 5.35 14.31
C VAL A 365 -7.44 5.84 15.76
N THR A 366 -6.35 5.56 16.47
CA THR A 366 -6.13 6.07 17.84
C THR A 366 -6.18 7.58 17.87
N PHE A 367 -5.44 8.24 16.95
CA PHE A 367 -5.42 9.68 16.87
C PHE A 367 -6.82 10.28 16.65
N LEU A 368 -7.59 9.72 15.71
CA LEU A 368 -8.94 10.18 15.40
C LEU A 368 -9.88 10.03 16.60
N LEU A 369 -9.85 8.88 17.28
CA LEU A 369 -10.69 8.60 18.44
C LEU A 369 -10.36 9.49 19.66
N GLU A 370 -9.10 9.90 19.82
CA GLU A 370 -8.64 10.71 20.96
C GLU A 370 -8.78 12.22 20.73
N ASN A 371 -8.69 12.68 19.48
CA ASN A 371 -8.58 14.11 19.15
C ASN A 371 -9.78 14.66 18.36
N THR A 372 -10.76 13.81 18.03
CA THR A 372 -11.96 14.22 17.27
C THR A 372 -13.22 13.96 18.09
N ASP A 373 -14.21 14.85 17.96
CA ASP A 373 -15.59 14.55 18.38
C ASP A 373 -16.11 13.32 17.62
N HIS A 374 -16.51 12.27 18.35
CA HIS A 374 -17.00 11.01 17.78
C HIS A 374 -18.22 11.22 16.87
N GLY A 375 -19.02 12.28 17.08
CA GLY A 375 -20.13 12.62 16.19
C GLY A 375 -19.71 13.00 14.76
N LYS A 376 -18.45 13.38 14.55
CA LYS A 376 -17.86 13.63 13.23
C LYS A 376 -17.32 12.35 12.57
N LEU A 377 -17.19 11.27 13.32
CA LEU A 377 -16.71 9.97 12.86
C LEU A 377 -17.90 9.06 12.56
N ASP A 378 -17.84 8.28 11.47
CA ASP A 378 -18.85 7.26 11.19
C ASP A 378 -18.45 5.97 11.92
N ILE A 379 -18.57 6.00 13.25
CA ILE A 379 -18.01 4.95 14.10
C ILE A 379 -18.62 3.58 13.78
N MET A 380 -19.94 3.50 13.55
CA MET A 380 -20.57 2.21 13.25
C MET A 380 -20.04 1.62 11.93
N LYS A 381 -19.82 2.46 10.91
CA LYS A 381 -19.19 2.01 9.67
C LYS A 381 -17.74 1.60 9.89
N ALA A 382 -16.98 2.34 10.70
CA ALA A 382 -15.60 2.01 11.04
C ALA A 382 -15.48 0.67 11.78
N VAL A 383 -16.35 0.44 12.77
CA VAL A 383 -16.48 -0.85 13.47
C VAL A 383 -16.83 -1.96 12.48
N ASN A 384 -17.82 -1.73 11.62
CA ASN A 384 -18.20 -2.70 10.60
C ASN A 384 -17.07 -3.00 9.61
N THR A 385 -16.28 -2.01 9.19
CA THR A 385 -15.14 -2.21 8.28
C THR A 385 -13.97 -2.93 8.96
N ALA A 386 -13.66 -2.56 10.20
CA ALA A 386 -12.67 -3.27 11.01
C ALA A 386 -13.09 -4.73 11.23
N TYR A 387 -14.39 -4.97 11.40
CA TYR A 387 -14.98 -6.28 11.66
C TYR A 387 -15.17 -7.14 10.39
N SER A 388 -15.74 -6.59 9.31
CA SER A 388 -16.06 -7.35 8.08
C SER A 388 -14.81 -7.89 7.40
N SER A 389 -13.68 -7.20 7.54
CA SER A 389 -12.41 -7.67 7.02
C SER A 389 -11.72 -8.73 7.90
N ILE A 390 -12.30 -9.04 9.07
CA ILE A 390 -12.01 -10.24 9.85
C ILE A 390 -12.88 -11.41 9.35
N SER A 391 -14.08 -11.13 8.83
CA SER A 391 -15.13 -12.14 8.62
C SER A 391 -15.43 -12.56 7.17
N ASP A 392 -15.15 -11.74 6.16
CA ASP A 392 -15.65 -11.97 4.78
C ASP A 392 -14.57 -12.32 3.74
N GLU A 393 -14.99 -13.16 2.80
CA GLU A 393 -14.34 -13.61 1.55
C GLU A 393 -14.34 -12.55 0.44
N ASP A 394 -15.08 -11.44 0.62
CA ASP A 394 -15.32 -10.38 -0.38
C ASP A 394 -14.25 -9.28 -0.41
N CYS A 395 -13.14 -9.46 0.31
CA CYS A 395 -11.99 -8.59 0.10
C CYS A 395 -11.25 -9.10 -1.15
N ASP A 396 -11.70 -8.66 -2.33
CA ASP A 396 -10.94 -8.80 -3.57
C ASP A 396 -9.50 -8.32 -3.32
N GLU A 397 -8.53 -9.17 -3.67
CA GLU A 397 -7.07 -8.97 -3.64
C GLU A 397 -6.31 -9.64 -2.46
N GLY A 398 -5.45 -10.60 -2.83
CA GLY A 398 -4.81 -11.61 -1.99
C GLY A 398 -3.77 -11.18 -0.94
N ASP A 399 -3.75 -9.91 -0.51
CA ASP A 399 -2.73 -9.38 0.41
C ASP A 399 -3.22 -9.23 1.88
N ILE A 400 -4.37 -9.82 2.23
CA ILE A 400 -5.12 -9.52 3.47
C ILE A 400 -4.88 -10.53 4.61
N TYR A 401 -3.97 -11.50 4.46
CA TYR A 401 -3.67 -12.41 5.58
C TYR A 401 -2.92 -11.71 6.73
N GLU A 402 -1.99 -10.78 6.47
CA GLU A 402 -1.31 -10.00 7.52
C GLU A 402 -2.17 -8.85 8.07
N ALA A 403 -3.10 -8.31 7.27
CA ALA A 403 -4.02 -7.27 7.72
C ALA A 403 -5.02 -7.80 8.78
N ARG A 404 -5.36 -9.10 8.74
CA ARG A 404 -6.24 -9.74 9.74
C ARG A 404 -5.68 -9.67 11.16
N GLU A 405 -4.37 -9.92 11.35
CA GLU A 405 -3.73 -9.87 12.69
C GLU A 405 -3.70 -8.46 13.30
N LYS A 406 -3.65 -7.41 12.46
CA LYS A 406 -3.64 -6.00 12.92
C LYS A 406 -5.04 -5.43 13.19
N LYS A 407 -6.10 -6.09 12.72
CA LYS A 407 -7.49 -5.56 12.78
C LYS A 407 -8.25 -5.96 14.04
N GLU A 408 -7.95 -7.10 14.65
CA GLU A 408 -8.53 -7.47 15.95
C GLU A 408 -8.12 -6.46 17.07
N PRO A 409 -6.84 -6.06 17.22
CA PRO A 409 -6.46 -4.98 18.12
C PRO A 409 -7.15 -3.65 17.80
N LEU A 410 -7.34 -3.35 16.52
CA LEU A 410 -8.00 -2.13 16.06
C LEU A 410 -9.49 -2.10 16.45
N PHE A 411 -10.18 -3.22 16.27
CA PHE A 411 -11.57 -3.36 16.65
C PHE A 411 -11.75 -3.21 18.17
N LYS A 412 -10.87 -3.83 18.98
CA LYS A 412 -10.86 -3.65 20.44
C LYS A 412 -10.61 -2.20 20.84
N LEU A 413 -9.62 -1.56 20.23
CA LEU A 413 -9.31 -0.14 20.46
C LEU A 413 -10.54 0.75 20.23
N ILE A 414 -11.28 0.52 19.13
CA ILE A 414 -12.50 1.31 18.84
C ILE A 414 -13.54 1.09 19.94
N LEU A 415 -13.80 -0.15 20.34
CA LEU A 415 -14.77 -0.44 21.41
C LEU A 415 -14.37 0.10 22.80
N GLU A 416 -13.06 0.18 23.08
CA GLU A 416 -12.54 0.74 24.33
C GLU A 416 -12.64 2.26 24.41
N LYS A 417 -12.53 2.94 23.26
CA LYS A 417 -12.41 4.40 23.20
C LYS A 417 -13.72 5.11 22.86
N VAL A 418 -14.68 4.42 22.25
CA VAL A 418 -15.96 5.01 21.81
C VAL A 418 -17.02 4.85 22.89
N ASP A 419 -17.86 5.88 23.04
CA ASP A 419 -19.11 5.78 23.80
C ASP A 419 -20.03 4.70 23.21
N HIS A 420 -20.34 3.69 24.02
CA HIS A 420 -21.17 2.54 23.63
C HIS A 420 -22.58 2.93 23.17
N ASP A 421 -23.08 4.11 23.53
CA ASP A 421 -24.37 4.61 23.05
C ASP A 421 -24.37 5.00 21.56
N LEU A 422 -23.19 5.17 20.94
CA LEU A 422 -23.02 5.42 19.51
C LEU A 422 -22.94 4.14 18.67
N LEU A 423 -22.97 2.97 19.32
CA LEU A 423 -22.78 1.67 18.69
C LEU A 423 -24.08 0.87 18.69
N ASP A 424 -24.35 0.15 17.59
CA ASP A 424 -25.33 -0.94 17.63
C ASP A 424 -24.67 -2.19 18.23
N LEU A 425 -24.53 -2.17 19.56
CA LEU A 425 -23.89 -3.24 20.32
C LEU A 425 -24.59 -4.60 20.11
N LYS A 426 -25.90 -4.60 19.77
CA LYS A 426 -26.65 -5.82 19.45
C LYS A 426 -26.17 -6.42 18.14
N GLU A 427 -25.99 -5.60 17.11
CA GLU A 427 -25.45 -6.03 15.82
C GLU A 427 -24.01 -6.54 15.97
N ILE A 428 -23.18 -5.81 16.72
CA ILE A 428 -21.78 -6.17 16.97
C ILE A 428 -21.69 -7.51 17.71
N MET A 429 -22.46 -7.69 18.79
CA MET A 429 -22.51 -8.93 19.54
C MET A 429 -23.00 -10.11 18.68
N ASN A 430 -24.03 -9.91 17.86
CA ASN A 430 -24.55 -10.94 16.96
C ASN A 430 -23.51 -11.38 15.93
N LYS A 431 -22.80 -10.41 15.33
CA LYS A 431 -21.69 -10.67 14.41
C LYS A 431 -20.56 -11.42 15.12
N ALA A 432 -20.02 -10.88 16.21
CA ALA A 432 -18.92 -11.49 16.97
C ALA A 432 -19.23 -12.95 17.34
N TRP A 433 -20.47 -13.20 17.73
CA TRP A 433 -20.98 -14.52 17.99
C TRP A 433 -21.02 -15.42 16.75
N ARG A 434 -21.63 -14.95 15.66
CA ARG A 434 -21.81 -15.71 14.41
C ARG A 434 -20.48 -16.26 13.89
N TYR A 435 -19.42 -15.48 13.99
CA TYR A 435 -18.10 -15.82 13.47
C TYR A 435 -17.13 -16.43 14.51
N GLY A 436 -17.55 -16.58 15.78
CA GLY A 436 -16.75 -17.29 16.78
C GLY A 436 -15.67 -16.46 17.50
N HIS A 437 -15.76 -15.13 17.52
CA HIS A 437 -14.77 -14.25 18.14
C HIS A 437 -14.94 -14.18 19.66
N GLN A 438 -14.40 -15.18 20.36
CA GLN A 438 -14.53 -15.33 21.81
C GLN A 438 -13.97 -14.15 22.60
N ASP A 439 -12.88 -13.56 22.15
CA ASP A 439 -12.24 -12.41 22.75
C ASP A 439 -13.14 -11.16 22.70
N VAL A 440 -13.80 -10.90 21.55
CA VAL A 440 -14.75 -9.80 21.39
C VAL A 440 -15.99 -10.03 22.24
N VAL A 441 -16.54 -11.25 22.22
CA VAL A 441 -17.69 -11.60 23.06
C VAL A 441 -17.34 -11.43 24.55
N THR A 442 -16.15 -11.86 24.97
CA THR A 442 -15.67 -11.68 26.35
C THR A 442 -15.60 -10.19 26.69
N PHE A 443 -14.97 -9.39 25.83
CA PHE A 443 -14.85 -7.95 26.03
C PHE A 443 -16.22 -7.28 26.21
N LEU A 444 -17.18 -7.58 25.32
CA LEU A 444 -18.52 -7.00 25.38
C LEU A 444 -19.24 -7.42 26.67
N LEU A 445 -19.18 -8.70 27.04
CA LEU A 445 -19.82 -9.19 28.27
C LEU A 445 -19.21 -8.61 29.55
N GLU A 446 -17.93 -8.23 29.53
CA GLU A 446 -17.22 -7.67 30.69
C GLU A 446 -17.33 -6.16 30.81
N ASN A 447 -17.53 -5.44 29.70
CA ASN A 447 -17.45 -3.97 29.67
C ASN A 447 -18.74 -3.27 29.24
N VAL A 448 -19.76 -4.00 28.79
CA VAL A 448 -21.04 -3.45 28.35
C VAL A 448 -22.17 -3.96 29.23
N ASP A 449 -23.11 -3.08 29.60
CA ASP A 449 -24.35 -3.47 30.28
C ASP A 449 -25.13 -4.51 29.44
N HIS A 450 -25.45 -5.66 30.04
CA HIS A 450 -26.06 -6.80 29.34
C HIS A 450 -27.41 -6.48 28.68
N ASP A 451 -28.16 -5.52 29.22
CA ASP A 451 -29.42 -5.03 28.65
C ASP A 451 -29.25 -4.40 27.26
N LYS A 452 -28.05 -3.87 26.96
CA LYS A 452 -27.74 -3.28 25.64
C LYS A 452 -27.35 -4.33 24.59
N LEU A 453 -26.99 -5.55 25.01
CA LEU A 453 -26.44 -6.60 24.13
C LEU A 453 -27.50 -7.53 23.51
N ASP A 454 -28.75 -7.50 23.99
CA ASP A 454 -29.85 -8.40 23.53
C ASP A 454 -29.41 -9.87 23.46
N ILE A 455 -28.83 -10.32 24.57
CA ILE A 455 -28.13 -11.60 24.68
C ILE A 455 -29.05 -12.76 24.26
N MET A 456 -30.34 -12.70 24.60
CA MET A 456 -31.30 -13.73 24.20
C MET A 456 -31.56 -13.78 22.70
N LYS A 457 -31.57 -12.64 22.00
CA LYS A 457 -31.66 -12.64 20.54
C LYS A 457 -30.40 -13.21 19.90
N VAL A 458 -29.23 -12.91 20.45
CA VAL A 458 -27.95 -13.46 19.99
C VAL A 458 -27.92 -14.98 20.17
N VAL A 459 -28.23 -15.45 21.37
CA VAL A 459 -28.41 -16.88 21.69
C VAL A 459 -29.41 -17.53 20.74
N ASN A 460 -30.56 -16.90 20.47
CA ASN A 460 -31.56 -17.50 19.58
C ASN A 460 -31.12 -17.56 18.10
N THR A 461 -30.45 -16.51 17.61
CA THR A 461 -29.92 -16.42 16.24
C THR A 461 -28.74 -17.38 16.04
N ALA A 462 -27.93 -17.58 17.08
CA ALA A 462 -26.83 -18.53 17.10
C ALA A 462 -27.24 -19.94 16.72
N TYR A 463 -28.42 -20.36 17.18
CA TYR A 463 -28.94 -21.70 16.96
C TYR A 463 -29.69 -21.81 15.63
N SER A 464 -30.41 -20.78 15.17
CA SER A 464 -31.05 -20.81 13.85
C SER A 464 -30.02 -20.86 12.72
N SER A 465 -28.87 -20.20 12.89
CA SER A 465 -27.75 -20.27 11.92
C SER A 465 -27.08 -21.65 11.80
N ILE A 466 -27.45 -22.63 12.64
CA ILE A 466 -26.99 -24.03 12.53
C ILE A 466 -28.05 -24.88 11.80
N SER A 467 -29.28 -24.38 11.66
CA SER A 467 -30.42 -25.10 11.06
C SER A 467 -30.80 -24.66 9.64
N ASP A 468 -30.19 -23.60 9.12
CA ASP A 468 -30.52 -23.09 7.78
C ASP A 468 -29.67 -23.81 6.72
N GLU A 469 -30.31 -24.12 5.58
CA GLU A 469 -29.97 -25.09 4.51
C GLU A 469 -28.60 -24.94 3.81
N ASP A 470 -27.66 -24.18 4.36
CA ASP A 470 -26.39 -23.76 3.72
C ASP A 470 -25.11 -24.26 4.43
N CYS A 471 -25.20 -25.12 5.45
CA CYS A 471 -24.01 -25.71 6.08
C CYS A 471 -23.62 -27.02 5.38
N ASP A 472 -22.55 -27.00 4.58
CA ASP A 472 -21.93 -28.23 4.07
C ASP A 472 -21.50 -29.14 5.24
N GLU A 473 -21.53 -30.46 5.04
CA GLU A 473 -21.41 -31.49 6.09
C GLU A 473 -20.16 -31.38 7.00
N GLY A 474 -19.13 -30.62 6.61
CA GLY A 474 -17.94 -30.32 7.40
C GLY A 474 -18.09 -29.17 8.41
N ASP A 475 -19.02 -28.24 8.17
CA ASP A 475 -19.11 -26.96 8.91
C ASP A 475 -19.84 -27.08 10.25
N ILE A 476 -20.68 -28.11 10.44
CA ILE A 476 -21.45 -28.30 11.68
C ILE A 476 -20.51 -28.65 12.86
N TYR A 477 -19.48 -29.47 12.62
CA TYR A 477 -18.49 -29.80 13.64
C TYR A 477 -17.62 -28.59 14.02
N GLU A 478 -17.16 -27.84 13.02
CA GLU A 478 -16.35 -26.63 13.25
C GLU A 478 -17.17 -25.52 13.94
N ALA A 479 -18.44 -25.34 13.54
CA ALA A 479 -19.36 -24.42 14.19
C ALA A 479 -19.62 -24.83 15.65
N ARG A 480 -19.69 -26.13 15.96
CA ARG A 480 -19.82 -26.61 17.34
C ARG A 480 -18.57 -26.31 18.17
N GLU A 481 -17.38 -26.66 17.68
CA GLU A 481 -16.13 -26.43 18.43
C GLU A 481 -15.89 -24.95 18.74
N LYS A 482 -16.29 -24.05 17.82
CA LYS A 482 -16.17 -22.60 18.01
C LYS A 482 -17.26 -22.01 18.90
N LYS A 483 -18.51 -22.50 18.81
CA LYS A 483 -19.66 -21.91 19.53
C LYS A 483 -19.86 -22.46 20.95
N GLU A 484 -19.48 -23.71 21.22
CA GLU A 484 -19.63 -24.32 22.55
C GLU A 484 -18.90 -23.53 23.67
N PRO A 485 -17.65 -23.06 23.47
CA PRO A 485 -16.98 -22.16 24.43
C PRO A 485 -17.69 -20.82 24.64
N LEU A 486 -18.28 -20.24 23.58
CA LEU A 486 -19.02 -18.98 23.67
C LEU A 486 -20.30 -19.12 24.50
N PHE A 487 -21.02 -20.22 24.33
CA PHE A 487 -22.22 -20.53 25.13
C PHE A 487 -21.87 -20.67 26.61
N LYS A 488 -20.79 -21.38 26.91
CA LYS A 488 -20.30 -21.50 28.28
C LYS A 488 -19.94 -20.13 28.85
N LEU A 489 -19.24 -19.29 28.09
CA LEU A 489 -18.87 -17.94 28.50
C LEU A 489 -20.09 -17.07 28.82
N ILE A 490 -21.14 -17.09 27.99
CA ILE A 490 -22.40 -16.37 28.30
C ILE A 490 -22.99 -16.86 29.61
N LEU A 491 -23.08 -18.18 29.81
CA LEU A 491 -23.66 -18.75 31.03
C LEU A 491 -22.83 -18.45 32.29
N GLU A 492 -21.51 -18.24 32.15
CA GLU A 492 -20.62 -17.87 33.25
C GLU A 492 -20.69 -16.37 33.60
N LYS A 493 -20.94 -15.51 32.60
CA LYS A 493 -20.81 -14.05 32.75
C LYS A 493 -22.13 -13.31 32.86
N VAL A 494 -23.23 -13.86 32.31
CA VAL A 494 -24.54 -13.20 32.25
C VAL A 494 -25.41 -13.66 33.40
N ASP A 495 -26.20 -12.73 33.97
CA ASP A 495 -27.20 -13.08 34.96
C ASP A 495 -28.22 -14.07 34.38
N HIS A 496 -28.38 -15.21 35.05
CA HIS A 496 -29.27 -16.30 34.62
C HIS A 496 -30.73 -15.88 34.57
N ASP A 497 -31.14 -14.84 35.31
CA ASP A 497 -32.51 -14.33 35.27
C ASP A 497 -32.82 -13.53 33.98
N LEU A 498 -31.79 -13.12 33.22
CA LEU A 498 -31.92 -12.53 31.88
C LEU A 498 -32.00 -13.58 30.77
N LEU A 499 -31.78 -14.85 31.10
CA LEU A 499 -31.68 -15.94 30.15
C LEU A 499 -32.91 -16.85 30.22
N ASP A 500 -33.40 -17.28 29.05
CA ASP A 500 -34.35 -18.39 28.98
C ASP A 500 -33.57 -19.71 29.09
N LEU A 501 -33.24 -20.09 30.32
CA LEU A 501 -32.45 -21.30 30.61
C LEU A 501 -33.14 -22.58 30.11
N LYS A 502 -34.47 -22.60 29.98
CA LYS A 502 -35.22 -23.72 29.41
C LYS A 502 -34.91 -23.86 27.93
N GLU A 503 -35.00 -22.76 27.19
CA GLU A 503 -34.70 -22.75 25.76
C GLU A 503 -33.23 -23.05 25.48
N ILE A 504 -32.30 -22.48 26.28
CA ILE A 504 -30.86 -22.78 26.15
C ILE A 504 -30.58 -24.26 26.39
N MET A 505 -31.15 -24.85 27.45
CA MET A 505 -31.02 -26.28 27.73
C MET A 505 -31.57 -27.14 26.59
N ASN A 506 -32.77 -26.81 26.09
CA ASN A 506 -33.39 -27.53 24.97
C ASN A 506 -32.49 -27.51 23.72
N LYS A 507 -31.92 -26.36 23.40
CA LYS A 507 -31.05 -26.21 22.24
C LYS A 507 -29.69 -26.86 22.45
N ALA A 508 -29.05 -26.69 23.61
CA ALA A 508 -27.80 -27.37 23.94
C ALA A 508 -27.93 -28.90 23.82
N CYS A 509 -29.06 -29.46 24.28
CA CYS A 509 -29.40 -30.86 24.09
C CYS A 509 -29.69 -31.23 22.62
N CYS A 510 -30.37 -30.37 21.86
CA CYS A 510 -30.69 -30.60 20.44
C CYS A 510 -29.46 -30.59 19.52
N TYR A 511 -28.42 -29.82 19.86
CA TYR A 511 -27.17 -29.69 19.08
C TYR A 511 -25.98 -30.44 19.69
N GLY A 512 -26.16 -31.10 20.83
CA GLY A 512 -25.14 -31.96 21.43
C GLY A 512 -24.02 -31.23 22.18
N TYR A 513 -24.25 -30.01 22.69
CA TYR A 513 -23.27 -29.23 23.46
C TYR A 513 -23.14 -29.76 24.89
N GLN A 514 -22.30 -30.79 25.04
CA GLN A 514 -22.14 -31.52 26.29
C GLN A 514 -21.60 -30.64 27.42
N ASP A 515 -20.68 -29.72 27.16
CA ASP A 515 -20.08 -28.88 28.20
C ASP A 515 -21.10 -27.84 28.72
N VAL A 516 -21.92 -27.31 27.82
CA VAL A 516 -23.02 -26.39 28.16
C VAL A 516 -24.07 -27.11 29.01
N VAL A 517 -24.47 -28.32 28.61
CA VAL A 517 -25.40 -29.15 29.37
C VAL A 517 -24.83 -29.51 30.75
N THR A 518 -23.54 -29.88 30.81
CA THR A 518 -22.87 -30.17 32.08
C THR A 518 -22.90 -28.94 33.00
N PHE A 519 -22.53 -27.77 32.46
CA PHE A 519 -22.54 -26.52 33.22
C PHE A 519 -23.92 -26.20 33.79
N LEU A 520 -24.97 -26.28 32.95
CA LEU A 520 -26.35 -26.01 33.38
C LEU A 520 -26.80 -26.97 34.48
N LEU A 521 -26.54 -28.26 34.32
CA LEU A 521 -26.94 -29.28 35.30
C LEU A 521 -26.21 -29.16 36.65
N GLU A 522 -25.00 -28.59 36.65
CA GLU A 522 -24.17 -28.43 37.85
C GLU A 522 -24.37 -27.09 38.56
N ASN A 523 -24.75 -26.04 37.83
CA ASN A 523 -24.76 -24.67 38.36
C ASN A 523 -26.15 -24.00 38.35
N VAL A 524 -27.15 -24.59 37.69
CA VAL A 524 -28.52 -24.07 37.65
C VAL A 524 -29.46 -25.02 38.38
N ASP A 525 -30.39 -24.46 39.18
CA ASP A 525 -31.45 -25.24 39.80
C ASP A 525 -32.28 -25.96 38.73
N HIS A 526 -32.46 -27.28 38.89
CA HIS A 526 -33.11 -28.13 37.89
C HIS A 526 -34.56 -27.72 37.58
N ASP A 527 -35.25 -27.08 38.53
CA ASP A 527 -36.62 -26.57 38.34
C ASP A 527 -36.70 -25.40 37.34
N LYS A 528 -35.58 -24.69 37.12
CA LYS A 528 -35.46 -23.63 36.10
C LYS A 528 -35.18 -24.21 34.71
N LEU A 529 -34.90 -25.51 34.60
CA LEU A 529 -34.57 -26.19 33.35
C LEU A 529 -35.77 -27.03 32.87
N ASP A 530 -36.01 -27.09 31.56
CA ASP A 530 -37.02 -27.96 30.95
C ASP A 530 -36.38 -29.31 30.55
N ILE A 531 -35.93 -30.05 31.56
CA ILE A 531 -35.05 -31.23 31.38
C ILE A 531 -35.73 -32.29 30.52
N MET A 532 -37.02 -32.54 30.73
CA MET A 532 -37.73 -33.59 30.00
C MET A 532 -37.84 -33.28 28.50
N ASN A 533 -38.16 -32.03 28.17
CA ASN A 533 -38.19 -31.57 26.78
C ASN A 533 -36.78 -31.58 26.16
N ALA A 534 -35.77 -31.19 26.93
CA ALA A 534 -34.38 -31.20 26.47
C ALA A 534 -33.89 -32.62 26.16
N ILE A 535 -34.21 -33.61 27.00
CA ILE A 535 -33.93 -35.02 26.69
C ILE A 535 -34.69 -35.46 25.45
N ASN A 536 -35.99 -35.12 25.32
CA ASN A 536 -36.78 -35.47 24.13
C ASN A 536 -36.18 -34.88 22.85
N LYS A 537 -35.59 -33.68 22.91
CA LYS A 537 -34.87 -33.03 21.81
C LYS A 537 -33.54 -33.71 21.51
N ALA A 538 -32.76 -34.08 22.53
CA ALA A 538 -31.54 -34.88 22.32
C ALA A 538 -31.88 -36.25 21.70
N CYS A 539 -33.01 -36.84 22.07
CA CYS A 539 -33.53 -38.09 21.53
C CYS A 539 -34.07 -38.02 20.11
N ASN A 540 -34.52 -36.84 19.66
CA ASN A 540 -35.01 -36.61 18.31
C ASN A 540 -34.32 -35.36 17.73
N PRO A 541 -33.00 -35.42 17.47
CA PRO A 541 -32.30 -34.28 16.93
C PRO A 541 -32.87 -33.96 15.55
N SER A 542 -33.18 -32.70 15.28
CA SER A 542 -33.71 -32.23 14.00
C SER A 542 -32.63 -32.13 12.90
N ILE A 543 -31.73 -33.11 12.84
CA ILE A 543 -30.68 -33.21 11.83
C ILE A 543 -31.27 -33.97 10.65
N ASN A 544 -31.24 -33.38 9.45
CA ASN A 544 -31.75 -34.00 8.23
C ASN A 544 -31.11 -35.39 8.03
N GLU A 545 -31.94 -36.36 7.65
CA GLU A 545 -31.70 -37.81 7.64
C GLU A 545 -30.74 -38.27 6.52
N ASP A 546 -29.57 -37.65 6.37
CA ASP A 546 -28.53 -38.19 5.49
C ASP A 546 -27.75 -39.30 6.22
N ASP A 547 -27.95 -40.54 5.73
CA ASP A 547 -27.74 -41.85 6.38
C ASP A 547 -26.35 -42.13 7.01
N TRP A 548 -25.31 -41.35 6.72
CA TRP A 548 -23.94 -41.62 7.18
C TRP A 548 -23.56 -40.97 8.52
N ASN A 549 -24.21 -39.86 8.89
CA ASN A 549 -23.85 -39.12 10.10
C ASN A 549 -24.62 -39.55 11.36
N ILE A 550 -25.69 -40.33 11.20
CA ILE A 550 -26.53 -40.84 12.31
C ILE A 550 -25.68 -41.56 13.37
N TYR A 551 -24.66 -42.33 12.97
CA TYR A 551 -23.84 -43.11 13.91
C TYR A 551 -22.92 -42.27 14.79
N ILE A 552 -22.29 -41.21 14.25
CA ILE A 552 -21.37 -40.36 15.03
C ILE A 552 -22.18 -39.48 16.00
N TYR A 553 -23.29 -38.91 15.53
CA TYR A 553 -24.20 -38.12 16.37
C TYR A 553 -24.87 -38.96 17.45
N ARG A 554 -25.27 -40.19 17.14
CA ARG A 554 -25.88 -41.11 18.12
C ARG A 554 -24.98 -41.35 19.33
N SER A 555 -23.66 -41.51 19.14
CA SER A 555 -22.73 -41.67 20.27
C SER A 555 -22.67 -40.42 21.18
N ILE A 556 -22.74 -39.23 20.58
CA ILE A 556 -22.71 -37.95 21.29
C ILE A 556 -24.00 -37.75 22.08
N TYR A 557 -25.15 -37.90 21.44
CA TYR A 557 -26.45 -37.76 22.09
C TYR A 557 -26.68 -38.83 23.14
N GLU A 558 -26.19 -40.05 22.94
CA GLU A 558 -26.26 -41.10 23.95
C GLU A 558 -25.47 -40.75 25.21
N LYS A 559 -24.25 -40.22 25.06
CA LYS A 559 -23.45 -39.71 26.19
C LYS A 559 -24.15 -38.55 26.89
N LEU A 560 -24.76 -37.65 26.12
CA LEU A 560 -25.47 -36.48 26.64
C LEU A 560 -26.71 -36.90 27.45
N VAL A 561 -27.55 -37.78 26.92
CA VAL A 561 -28.73 -38.26 27.66
C VAL A 561 -28.31 -39.06 28.89
N LYS A 562 -27.26 -39.89 28.82
CA LYS A 562 -26.69 -40.54 30.01
C LYS A 562 -26.22 -39.50 31.03
N LEU A 563 -25.51 -38.47 30.62
CA LEU A 563 -25.06 -37.40 31.51
C LEU A 563 -26.25 -36.76 32.24
N VAL A 564 -27.31 -36.40 31.51
CA VAL A 564 -28.53 -35.82 32.11
C VAL A 564 -29.14 -36.82 33.11
N LEU A 565 -29.29 -38.08 32.73
CA LEU A 565 -29.87 -39.12 33.58
C LEU A 565 -29.07 -39.41 34.86
N HIS A 566 -27.75 -39.24 34.84
CA HIS A 566 -26.90 -39.41 36.03
C HIS A 566 -26.93 -38.20 36.97
N LYS A 567 -27.22 -37.00 36.44
CA LYS A 567 -27.13 -35.73 37.18
C LYS A 567 -28.49 -35.24 37.68
N VAL A 568 -29.58 -35.62 37.03
CA VAL A 568 -30.94 -35.18 37.35
C VAL A 568 -31.63 -36.20 38.25
N LYS A 569 -32.42 -35.71 39.21
CA LYS A 569 -33.24 -36.57 40.06
C LYS A 569 -34.37 -37.20 39.24
N THR A 570 -34.63 -38.48 39.46
CA THR A 570 -35.59 -39.27 38.67
C THR A 570 -37.05 -38.80 38.78
N ASP A 571 -37.40 -38.01 39.80
CA ASP A 571 -38.72 -37.43 40.02
C ASP A 571 -39.03 -36.23 39.09
N LEU A 572 -38.02 -35.65 38.45
CA LEU A 572 -38.16 -34.60 37.44
C LEU A 572 -38.32 -35.14 36.01
N LEU A 573 -38.34 -36.47 35.86
CA LEU A 573 -38.36 -37.15 34.58
C LEU A 573 -39.67 -37.93 34.41
N ASP A 574 -40.31 -37.74 33.26
CA ASP A 574 -41.39 -38.61 32.82
C ASP A 574 -40.76 -39.86 32.18
N MET A 575 -40.57 -40.90 33.01
CA MET A 575 -39.90 -42.13 32.59
C MET A 575 -40.68 -42.90 31.53
N GLU A 576 -42.00 -42.73 31.45
CA GLU A 576 -42.82 -43.35 30.41
C GLU A 576 -42.54 -42.70 29.04
N ILE A 577 -42.57 -41.37 28.98
CA ILE A 577 -42.25 -40.64 27.75
C ILE A 577 -40.80 -40.92 27.33
N LEU A 578 -39.86 -40.90 28.28
CA LEU A 578 -38.44 -41.15 27.99
C LEU A 578 -38.21 -42.56 27.45
N MET A 579 -38.84 -43.56 28.06
CA MET A 579 -38.79 -44.94 27.57
C MET A 579 -39.34 -45.00 26.14
N ASN A 580 -40.55 -44.50 25.91
CA ASN A 580 -41.18 -44.52 24.58
C ASN A 580 -40.31 -43.85 23.50
N VAL A 581 -39.70 -42.71 23.82
CA VAL A 581 -38.82 -41.97 22.91
C VAL A 581 -37.51 -42.73 22.65
N ALA A 582 -36.89 -43.31 23.67
CA ALA A 582 -35.70 -44.14 23.51
C ALA A 582 -35.99 -45.42 22.70
N CYS A 583 -37.18 -46.00 22.89
CA CYS A 583 -37.66 -47.17 22.14
C CYS A 583 -37.86 -46.83 20.65
N ARG A 584 -38.56 -45.73 20.36
CA ARG A 584 -38.84 -45.24 19.00
C ARG A 584 -37.56 -44.98 18.20
N ASN A 585 -36.56 -44.39 18.84
CA ASN A 585 -35.26 -44.10 18.20
C ASN A 585 -34.27 -45.27 18.28
N CYS A 586 -34.70 -46.44 18.77
CA CYS A 586 -33.88 -47.65 18.89
C CYS A 586 -32.62 -47.46 19.75
N TRP A 587 -32.63 -46.58 20.75
CA TRP A 587 -31.45 -46.24 21.55
C TRP A 587 -31.11 -47.31 22.60
N LEU A 588 -30.55 -48.43 22.16
CA LEU A 588 -30.32 -49.64 22.97
C LEU A 588 -29.65 -49.38 24.31
N ASN A 589 -28.60 -48.58 24.34
CA ASN A 589 -27.86 -48.32 25.56
C ASN A 589 -28.62 -47.44 26.56
N ILE A 590 -29.51 -46.56 26.09
CA ILE A 590 -30.38 -45.76 26.96
C ILE A 590 -31.52 -46.62 27.46
N VAL A 591 -32.17 -47.40 26.60
CA VAL A 591 -33.19 -48.36 27.04
C VAL A 591 -32.60 -49.34 28.06
N ARG A 592 -31.38 -49.83 27.82
CA ARG A 592 -30.67 -50.66 28.79
C ARG A 592 -30.47 -49.98 30.12
N TRP A 593 -29.96 -48.75 30.11
CA TRP A 593 -29.78 -47.99 31.34
C TRP A 593 -31.10 -47.78 32.08
N LEU A 594 -32.19 -47.43 31.38
CA LEU A 594 -33.51 -47.20 31.98
C LEU A 594 -34.04 -48.49 32.63
N VAL A 595 -33.94 -49.62 31.93
CA VAL A 595 -34.36 -50.94 32.43
C VAL A 595 -33.53 -51.37 33.63
N GLU A 596 -32.22 -51.12 33.63
CA GLU A 596 -31.33 -51.57 34.72
C GLU A 596 -31.39 -50.68 35.97
N ASN A 597 -31.77 -49.40 35.85
CA ASN A 597 -31.63 -48.41 36.93
C ASN A 597 -32.94 -47.80 37.43
N ILE A 598 -34.08 -48.06 36.78
CA ILE A 598 -35.39 -47.49 37.15
C ILE A 598 -36.34 -48.61 37.56
N ASP A 599 -37.19 -48.33 38.56
CA ASP A 599 -38.28 -49.22 38.93
C ASP A 599 -39.24 -49.42 37.75
N HIS A 600 -39.44 -50.66 37.32
CA HIS A 600 -40.32 -51.04 36.20
C HIS A 600 -41.78 -50.62 36.39
N ALA A 601 -42.20 -50.25 37.61
CA ALA A 601 -43.50 -49.66 37.86
C ALA A 601 -43.66 -48.23 37.32
N MET A 602 -42.58 -47.57 36.87
CA MET A 602 -42.56 -46.17 36.44
C MET A 602 -42.83 -45.94 34.94
N PHE A 603 -43.05 -46.99 34.13
CA PHE A 603 -43.37 -46.84 32.70
C PHE A 603 -44.31 -47.95 32.18
N ASP A 604 -45.14 -47.60 31.20
CA ASP A 604 -46.05 -48.54 30.54
C ASP A 604 -45.28 -49.47 29.59
N VAL A 605 -45.07 -50.69 30.06
CA VAL A 605 -44.39 -51.80 29.38
C VAL A 605 -45.08 -52.12 28.05
N ASP A 606 -46.41 -52.02 27.98
CA ASP A 606 -47.20 -52.38 26.81
C ASP A 606 -46.97 -51.39 25.68
N ASN A 607 -46.94 -50.09 26.00
CA ASN A 607 -46.65 -49.02 25.04
C ASN A 607 -45.22 -49.10 24.50
N ALA A 608 -44.23 -49.30 25.36
CA ALA A 608 -42.84 -49.44 24.95
C ALA A 608 -42.65 -50.62 23.99
N ILE A 609 -43.27 -51.78 24.29
CA ILE A 609 -43.20 -52.97 23.44
C ILE A 609 -43.91 -52.75 22.10
N ASN A 610 -45.08 -52.11 22.09
CA ASN A 610 -45.79 -51.79 20.85
C ASN A 610 -44.94 -50.88 19.94
N VAL A 611 -44.22 -49.90 20.49
CA VAL A 611 -43.28 -49.06 19.72
C VAL A 611 -42.15 -49.90 19.13
N PHE A 612 -41.56 -50.85 19.86
CA PHE A 612 -40.52 -51.73 19.32
C PHE A 612 -41.00 -52.66 18.20
N ILE A 613 -42.24 -53.12 18.28
CA ILE A 613 -42.84 -53.95 17.24
C ILE A 613 -43.02 -53.15 15.96
N LEU A 614 -43.16 -51.83 16.01
CA LEU A 614 -43.37 -50.99 14.83
C LEU A 614 -42.10 -50.72 14.01
N HIS A 615 -40.90 -50.98 14.54
CA HIS A 615 -39.62 -50.71 13.86
C HIS A 615 -38.91 -52.02 13.45
N ASP A 616 -38.46 -52.13 12.19
CA ASP A 616 -37.79 -53.31 11.63
C ASP A 616 -36.26 -53.09 11.57
N SER A 617 -35.55 -53.29 12.68
CA SER A 617 -34.08 -53.23 12.70
C SER A 617 -33.47 -54.26 13.65
N ASP A 618 -32.28 -54.77 13.32
CA ASP A 618 -31.57 -55.76 14.16
C ASP A 618 -31.35 -55.27 15.59
N GLU A 619 -31.12 -53.97 15.78
CA GLU A 619 -30.96 -53.35 17.08
C GLU A 619 -32.24 -53.41 17.93
N THR A 620 -33.41 -53.29 17.31
CA THR A 620 -34.70 -53.40 18.03
C THR A 620 -34.92 -54.80 18.60
N LEU A 621 -34.39 -55.84 17.96
CA LEU A 621 -34.47 -57.21 18.48
C LEU A 621 -33.67 -57.35 19.77
N ASP A 622 -32.48 -56.75 19.85
CA ASP A 622 -31.65 -56.82 21.06
C ASP A 622 -32.24 -56.00 22.21
N ILE A 623 -32.87 -54.86 21.92
CA ILE A 623 -33.62 -54.11 22.93
C ILE A 623 -34.83 -54.91 23.41
N PHE A 624 -35.55 -55.53 22.49
CA PHE A 624 -36.71 -56.36 22.77
C PHE A 624 -36.37 -57.56 23.68
N LYS A 625 -35.24 -58.24 23.41
CA LYS A 625 -34.68 -59.28 24.28
C LYS A 625 -34.40 -58.75 25.68
N LEU A 626 -33.73 -57.60 25.76
CA LEU A 626 -33.34 -56.99 27.03
C LEU A 626 -34.56 -56.61 27.89
N PHE A 627 -35.60 -56.06 27.25
CA PHE A 627 -36.83 -55.66 27.91
C PHE A 627 -37.55 -56.87 28.54
N LEU A 628 -37.68 -57.96 27.77
CA LEU A 628 -38.34 -59.19 28.21
C LEU A 628 -37.52 -60.03 29.22
N GLN A 629 -36.21 -59.84 29.27
CA GLN A 629 -35.34 -60.47 30.28
C GLN A 629 -35.45 -59.81 31.66
N ASN A 630 -35.81 -58.53 31.72
CA ASN A 630 -35.80 -57.75 32.97
C ASN A 630 -37.21 -57.45 33.51
N ILE A 631 -38.25 -57.54 32.69
CA ILE A 631 -39.63 -57.24 33.11
C ILE A 631 -40.41 -58.53 33.41
N SER A 632 -41.15 -58.54 34.52
CA SER A 632 -42.01 -59.67 34.87
C SER A 632 -43.15 -59.81 33.84
N LEU A 633 -43.10 -60.89 33.04
CA LEU A 633 -44.07 -61.25 32.01
C LEU A 633 -45.53 -61.36 32.50
N ASN A 634 -45.77 -61.33 33.81
CA ASN A 634 -47.10 -61.42 34.41
C ASN A 634 -47.96 -60.16 34.21
N SER A 635 -47.36 -59.06 33.76
CA SER A 635 -48.03 -57.75 33.61
C SER A 635 -48.57 -57.49 32.20
N PHE A 636 -48.28 -58.34 31.21
CA PHE A 636 -48.44 -58.00 29.80
C PHE A 636 -49.12 -59.07 28.94
N ASN A 637 -49.97 -58.65 27.98
CA ASN A 637 -50.60 -59.54 27.01
C ASN A 637 -49.68 -59.85 25.82
N ILE A 638 -48.79 -60.83 26.02
CA ILE A 638 -47.87 -61.35 25.00
C ILE A 638 -48.57 -61.82 23.71
N GLY A 639 -49.85 -62.21 23.78
CA GLY A 639 -50.63 -62.61 22.61
C GLY A 639 -50.84 -61.45 21.63
N THR A 640 -51.11 -60.25 22.15
CA THR A 640 -51.28 -59.04 21.35
C THR A 640 -49.98 -58.63 20.65
N VAL A 641 -48.83 -58.83 21.29
CA VAL A 641 -47.51 -58.58 20.69
C VAL A 641 -47.17 -59.54 19.57
N ILE A 642 -47.39 -60.85 19.79
CA ILE A 642 -47.16 -61.85 18.75
C ILE A 642 -48.04 -61.54 17.54
N GLU A 643 -49.30 -61.16 17.77
CA GLU A 643 -50.23 -60.77 16.73
C GLU A 643 -49.74 -59.51 15.97
N GLN A 644 -49.34 -58.45 16.66
CA GLN A 644 -48.83 -57.22 16.03
C GLN A 644 -47.52 -57.46 15.27
N ALA A 645 -46.57 -58.19 15.85
CA ALA A 645 -45.30 -58.52 15.20
C ALA A 645 -45.50 -59.40 13.96
N SER A 646 -46.47 -60.33 14.01
CA SER A 646 -46.87 -61.13 12.85
C SER A 646 -47.53 -60.28 11.77
N ARG A 647 -48.37 -59.32 12.13
CA ARG A 647 -49.01 -58.39 11.18
C ARG A 647 -48.00 -57.49 10.46
N LEU A 648 -46.87 -57.17 11.10
CA LEU A 648 -45.78 -56.37 10.53
C LEU A 648 -44.67 -57.22 9.89
N ASN A 649 -44.84 -58.54 9.79
CA ASN A 649 -43.85 -59.49 9.24
C ASN A 649 -42.49 -59.55 9.97
N HIS A 650 -42.41 -59.13 11.23
CA HIS A 650 -41.18 -59.21 12.05
C HIS A 650 -40.98 -60.64 12.58
N THR A 651 -40.63 -61.54 11.66
CA THR A 651 -40.64 -63.01 11.85
C THR A 651 -39.62 -63.47 12.89
N ASP A 652 -38.48 -62.80 12.96
CA ASP A 652 -37.43 -62.99 13.96
C ASP A 652 -37.92 -62.71 15.39
N LYS A 653 -38.65 -61.61 15.60
CA LYS A 653 -39.26 -61.24 16.90
C LYS A 653 -40.34 -62.25 17.31
N VAL A 654 -41.19 -62.66 16.36
CA VAL A 654 -42.21 -63.70 16.58
C VAL A 654 -41.57 -65.04 16.97
N LEU A 655 -40.54 -65.47 16.25
CA LEU A 655 -39.82 -66.71 16.55
C LEU A 655 -39.16 -66.66 17.92
N TRP A 656 -38.52 -65.54 18.27
CA TRP A 656 -37.88 -65.38 19.58
C TRP A 656 -38.90 -65.43 20.73
N LEU A 657 -40.06 -64.76 20.59
CA LEU A 657 -41.16 -64.79 21.55
C LEU A 657 -41.72 -66.20 21.77
N LEU A 658 -41.85 -66.98 20.69
CA LEU A 658 -42.33 -68.35 20.76
C LEU A 658 -41.30 -69.29 21.40
N GLN A 659 -40.00 -69.00 21.25
CA GLN A 659 -38.90 -69.82 21.78
C GLN A 659 -38.58 -69.57 23.27
N ASN A 660 -38.77 -68.35 23.77
CA ASN A 660 -38.40 -67.96 25.15
C ASN A 660 -39.56 -68.05 26.15
N LYS A 661 -40.68 -68.67 25.75
CA LYS A 661 -41.83 -68.86 26.62
C LYS A 661 -41.64 -70.11 27.49
N ASP A 662 -41.73 -69.96 28.81
CA ASP A 662 -42.15 -71.09 29.64
C ASP A 662 -43.56 -71.51 29.17
N ASN A 663 -43.72 -72.80 28.86
CA ASN A 663 -44.87 -73.41 28.17
C ASN A 663 -46.25 -73.23 28.85
N SER A 664 -46.39 -72.43 29.91
CA SER A 664 -47.60 -72.32 30.74
C SER A 664 -48.67 -71.37 30.20
N PHE A 665 -48.37 -70.51 29.22
CA PHE A 665 -49.29 -69.46 28.74
C PHE A 665 -49.90 -69.70 27.35
N LEU A 666 -49.56 -70.79 26.64
CA LEU A 666 -50.17 -71.11 25.33
C LEU A 666 -51.50 -71.88 25.45
N THR A 667 -51.97 -72.15 26.68
CA THR A 667 -53.19 -72.91 26.93
C THR A 667 -54.47 -72.06 26.98
N LEU A 668 -54.41 -70.75 26.74
CA LEU A 668 -55.58 -69.89 26.65
C LEU A 668 -55.49 -68.99 25.41
N ASN A 669 -56.34 -69.28 24.42
CA ASN A 669 -56.55 -68.59 23.14
C ASN A 669 -55.77 -69.11 21.91
N MET A 670 -55.68 -70.44 21.73
CA MET A 670 -56.17 -71.03 20.47
C MET A 670 -57.62 -71.46 20.68
#